data_AF-A0A348MUF7-F1
#
_entry.id   AF-A0A348MUF7-F1
#
_cell.length_a   1.000
_cell.length_b   1.000
_cell.length_c   1.000
_cell.angle_alpha   90.00
_cell.angle_beta   90.00
_cell.angle_gamma   90.00
#
_symmetry.space_group_name_H-M   'P 1'
#
loop_
_entity.id
_entity.type
_entity.pdbx_description
1 polymer ?
#
loop_
_entity_poly.entity_id
_entity_poly.type
_entity_poly.pdbx_seq_one_letter_code
_entity_poly.pdbx_strand_id
1 'polypeptide(L)'
;MFINQQKLIFFRKGMPLLANVAGTAQSIPLGEPDFVMLECALQSQYQSGVAELVTQSQLVDKVLALPLMQQQFASLSPSQVAKRFAQYSEVKAISDIAPVDPPSITPIALAADDTLFDTMLDAMSQLRIGTHFAISFAADGFCAWSAQAQDFIALSALDVMVLLSFGEGKSISEILTTKAPLGVAYDTYLARISAWHQLGLLADEKTNIAKTAPVLTPFSTSTASALPIPAKWQDALAEDKIPVYFVPHMENHFPLALGVLYSALIAYQDGALLDKFQFIPLNYLEPNALFNGPYRKFGAGVWLFSNYMWSIDVNMQISQAVKQYSGNFTIHGGPSTPDYQQACEDFLTEHTSVNVAVHGEGEITITEVVEALSAIAKPNTPHKRDIQADNHALAQVTGITYREAMTGRFIRTGSRERMKSPDTVPSPYLSGLFDQYQGRVEAAIIETNRGCPYGCTFCDWGSATNQKIRKFDLQRVKDEITWIGQNKIRVMWIADANYGLYDRDIEISQFIVDTKAQYGYPQEIVVNYTKNSTWRLVEIIKIFSDGGIIGQGIISIQTTDEQTLEVINRKNIRTQRYDELAQAFTDLNLPLSTDLMMGLPGQTVASFTADLQRYIDMDVSVKAYPTQLLPNSPMAEPGYMEKYEIKTDEHSFLTSTYSYTPADMQRMNALYDVYVMADGYSLLRYVLRYMQWEHGVMAGTFLANLLDDCQAEPDAYPLMTWAVRYFNEDKSMPSGWANFYQELYAYICARYALTPSSPTDAQSALATVISVNQAAMPDDALQYPYTVDLVHDFVAYFTQNTAERLPLESFGTASMTFTDPNKLSIVDLNSAQYDSHQYFWELHSEVARPKSLAEFAA
;
A
#
# COMPACT_ATOMS: atom_id res chain seq x y z
N MET A 1 -42.70 -16.14 4.57
CA MET A 1 -41.24 -15.97 4.48
C MET A 1 -40.99 -14.62 3.84
N PHE A 2 -40.36 -13.69 4.55
CA PHE A 2 -39.96 -12.35 4.12
C PHE A 2 -38.50 -12.36 3.67
N ILE A 3 -38.17 -11.62 2.61
CA ILE A 3 -36.77 -11.39 2.22
C ILE A 3 -36.26 -10.21 3.00
N ASN A 4 -35.05 -10.35 3.52
CA ASN A 4 -34.36 -9.26 4.18
C ASN A 4 -33.81 -8.29 3.12
N GLN A 5 -34.52 -7.17 2.92
CA GLN A 5 -34.16 -6.13 1.95
C GLN A 5 -32.92 -5.32 2.35
N GLN A 6 -32.34 -5.54 3.53
CA GLN A 6 -31.04 -4.99 3.93
C GLN A 6 -29.84 -5.81 3.40
N LYS A 7 -30.11 -6.99 2.82
CA LYS A 7 -29.07 -7.79 2.14
C LYS A 7 -28.84 -7.23 0.74
N LEU A 8 -27.60 -7.35 0.26
CA LEU A 8 -27.25 -7.03 -1.13
C LEU A 8 -26.61 -8.24 -1.81
N ILE A 9 -26.60 -8.21 -3.14
CA ILE A 9 -25.79 -9.13 -3.95
C ILE A 9 -24.69 -8.32 -4.63
N PHE A 10 -23.44 -8.65 -4.32
CA PHE A 10 -22.26 -8.06 -4.95
C PHE A 10 -21.43 -9.15 -5.63
N PHE A 11 -20.62 -8.75 -6.61
CA PHE A 11 -19.72 -9.66 -7.32
C PHE A 11 -18.30 -9.52 -6.77
N ARG A 12 -17.74 -10.59 -6.21
CA ARG A 12 -16.40 -10.56 -5.61
C ARG A 12 -15.69 -11.89 -5.85
N LYS A 13 -14.39 -11.84 -6.13
CA LYS A 13 -13.55 -13.04 -6.39
C LYS A 13 -14.14 -13.99 -7.46
N GLY A 14 -14.70 -13.41 -8.52
CA GLY A 14 -15.26 -14.19 -9.65
C GLY A 14 -16.64 -14.80 -9.41
N MET A 15 -17.35 -14.41 -8.34
CA MET A 15 -18.69 -14.94 -8.08
C MET A 15 -19.63 -13.95 -7.39
N PRO A 16 -20.94 -14.05 -7.63
CA PRO A 16 -21.93 -13.26 -6.90
C PRO A 16 -22.14 -13.82 -5.50
N LEU A 17 -22.21 -12.92 -4.52
CA LEU A 17 -22.34 -13.22 -3.11
C LEU A 17 -23.56 -12.49 -2.55
N LEU A 18 -24.49 -13.23 -1.95
CA LEU A 18 -25.54 -12.68 -1.12
C LEU A 18 -24.97 -12.43 0.27
N ALA A 19 -24.86 -11.17 0.69
CA ALA A 19 -24.36 -10.86 2.02
C ALA A 19 -25.06 -9.67 2.66
N ASN A 20 -24.78 -9.49 3.95
CA ASN A 20 -25.11 -8.25 4.64
C ASN A 20 -24.00 -7.24 4.37
N VAL A 21 -24.37 -6.01 4.02
CA VAL A 21 -23.44 -4.90 3.76
C VAL A 21 -22.54 -4.64 4.96
N ALA A 22 -23.11 -4.67 6.17
CA ALA A 22 -22.36 -4.51 7.41
C ALA A 22 -21.40 -5.67 7.74
N GLY A 23 -21.47 -6.79 7.01
CA GLY A 23 -20.62 -7.96 7.24
C GLY A 23 -20.94 -8.75 8.53
N THR A 24 -22.12 -8.55 9.13
CA THR A 24 -22.52 -9.21 10.40
C THR A 24 -22.99 -10.67 10.23
N ALA A 25 -23.15 -11.13 8.99
CA ALA A 25 -23.57 -12.49 8.66
C ALA A 25 -22.72 -13.07 7.53
N GLN A 26 -22.55 -14.39 7.55
CA GLN A 26 -21.82 -15.11 6.51
C GLN A 26 -22.47 -14.89 5.14
N SER A 27 -21.65 -14.65 4.12
CA SER A 27 -22.10 -14.53 2.73
C SER A 27 -22.36 -15.90 2.10
N ILE A 28 -23.33 -15.97 1.18
CA ILE A 28 -23.61 -17.18 0.40
C ILE A 28 -23.24 -16.94 -1.07
N PRO A 29 -22.42 -17.80 -1.69
CA PRO A 29 -22.20 -17.75 -3.13
C PRO A 29 -23.46 -18.16 -3.88
N LEU A 30 -23.86 -17.36 -4.86
CA LEU A 30 -25.04 -17.59 -5.68
C LEU A 30 -24.66 -18.18 -7.04
N GLY A 31 -25.50 -19.10 -7.52
CA GLY A 31 -25.54 -19.56 -8.92
C GLY A 31 -26.81 -19.07 -9.61
N GLU A 32 -26.92 -19.32 -10.92
CA GLU A 32 -28.06 -18.84 -11.71
C GLU A 32 -29.45 -19.22 -11.15
N PRO A 33 -29.71 -20.47 -10.72
CA PRO A 33 -31.03 -20.85 -10.17
C PRO A 33 -31.44 -20.01 -8.97
N ASP A 34 -30.48 -19.49 -8.22
CA ASP A 34 -30.73 -18.72 -7.01
C ASP A 34 -31.43 -17.40 -7.31
N PHE A 35 -31.13 -16.74 -8.42
CA PHE A 35 -31.78 -15.50 -8.80
C PHE A 35 -33.27 -15.72 -9.11
N VAL A 36 -33.60 -16.84 -9.76
CA VAL A 36 -35.00 -17.24 -10.01
C VAL A 36 -35.73 -17.57 -8.70
N MET A 37 -35.05 -18.28 -7.79
CA MET A 37 -35.60 -18.62 -6.48
C MET A 37 -35.89 -17.37 -5.64
N LEU A 38 -34.96 -16.42 -5.60
CA LEU A 38 -35.07 -15.17 -4.84
C LEU A 38 -36.13 -14.25 -5.44
N GLU A 39 -36.19 -14.08 -6.77
CA GLU A 39 -37.24 -13.31 -7.45
C GLU A 39 -38.63 -13.88 -7.17
N CYS A 40 -38.79 -15.20 -7.29
CA CYS A 40 -40.05 -15.89 -6.98
C CYS A 40 -40.49 -15.65 -5.53
N ALA A 41 -39.53 -15.65 -4.59
CA ALA A 41 -39.79 -15.37 -3.19
C ALA A 41 -40.19 -13.91 -2.94
N LEU A 42 -39.60 -12.92 -3.65
CA LEU A 42 -40.01 -11.51 -3.60
C LEU A 42 -41.45 -11.34 -4.09
N GLN A 43 -41.72 -11.81 -5.31
CA GLN A 43 -43.04 -11.68 -5.95
C GLN A 43 -44.13 -12.39 -5.15
N SER A 44 -43.79 -13.52 -4.50
CA SER A 44 -44.74 -14.26 -3.66
C SER A 44 -45.11 -13.55 -2.37
N GLN A 45 -44.34 -12.57 -1.89
CA GLN A 45 -44.65 -11.80 -0.68
C GLN A 45 -45.71 -10.73 -0.90
N TYR A 46 -45.82 -10.19 -2.13
CA TYR A 46 -46.63 -8.99 -2.43
C TYR A 46 -47.79 -9.25 -3.40
N GLN A 47 -48.07 -10.50 -3.75
CA GLN A 47 -49.01 -10.92 -4.80
C GLN A 47 -50.50 -10.56 -4.58
N SER A 48 -50.90 -9.97 -3.45
CA SER A 48 -52.32 -9.65 -3.15
C SER A 48 -52.57 -8.26 -2.54
N GLY A 49 -51.57 -7.38 -2.46
CA GLY A 49 -51.70 -6.09 -1.76
C GLY A 49 -51.81 -6.21 -0.23
N VAL A 50 -51.71 -7.43 0.30
CA VAL A 50 -51.61 -7.77 1.72
C VAL A 50 -50.49 -8.80 1.85
N ALA A 51 -49.55 -8.61 2.79
CA ALA A 51 -48.43 -9.54 2.99
C ALA A 51 -48.93 -10.89 3.56
N GLU A 52 -49.36 -11.82 2.70
CA GLU A 52 -49.65 -13.20 3.11
C GLU A 52 -48.35 -13.98 3.30
N LEU A 53 -48.20 -14.59 4.48
CA LEU A 53 -47.04 -15.41 4.82
C LEU A 53 -47.04 -16.70 3.98
N VAL A 54 -46.24 -16.73 2.91
CA VAL A 54 -45.95 -17.95 2.14
C VAL A 54 -44.96 -18.83 2.91
N THR A 55 -45.31 -20.10 3.07
CA THR A 55 -44.43 -21.11 3.70
C THR A 55 -43.29 -21.53 2.77
N GLN A 56 -42.19 -22.02 3.33
CA GLN A 56 -41.06 -22.52 2.53
C GLN A 56 -41.47 -23.66 1.59
N SER A 57 -42.38 -24.55 2.00
CA SER A 57 -42.90 -25.62 1.14
C SER A 57 -43.63 -25.06 -0.08
N GLN A 58 -44.48 -24.05 0.12
CA GLN A 58 -45.21 -23.41 -0.97
C GLN A 58 -44.27 -22.66 -1.93
N LEU A 59 -43.19 -22.06 -1.43
CA LEU A 59 -42.17 -21.45 -2.27
C LEU A 59 -41.43 -22.48 -3.14
N VAL A 60 -41.09 -23.65 -2.59
CA VAL A 60 -40.47 -24.73 -3.37
C VAL A 60 -41.37 -25.15 -4.53
N ASP A 61 -42.66 -25.36 -4.26
CA ASP A 61 -43.64 -25.76 -5.29
C ASP A 61 -43.80 -24.66 -6.36
N LYS A 62 -43.90 -23.39 -5.94
CA LYS A 62 -43.98 -22.24 -6.87
C LYS A 62 -42.74 -22.13 -7.76
N VAL A 63 -41.54 -22.25 -7.18
CA VAL A 63 -40.27 -22.18 -7.92
C VAL A 63 -40.18 -23.28 -8.96
N LEU A 64 -40.48 -24.54 -8.59
CA LEU A 64 -40.42 -25.68 -9.51
C LEU A 64 -41.48 -25.63 -10.62
N ALA A 65 -42.56 -24.86 -10.41
CA ALA A 65 -43.59 -24.62 -11.42
C ALA A 65 -43.19 -23.55 -12.45
N LEU A 66 -42.13 -22.77 -12.21
CA LEU A 66 -41.71 -21.71 -13.13
C LEU A 66 -41.18 -22.29 -14.44
N PRO A 67 -41.60 -21.75 -15.62
CA PRO A 67 -41.15 -22.24 -16.92
C PRO A 67 -39.62 -22.28 -17.06
N LEU A 68 -38.93 -21.25 -16.58
CA LEU A 68 -37.46 -21.16 -16.65
C LEU A 68 -36.79 -22.26 -15.81
N MET A 69 -37.32 -22.56 -14.61
CA MET A 69 -36.81 -23.66 -13.78
C MET A 69 -37.03 -25.02 -14.44
N GLN A 70 -38.19 -25.25 -15.03
CA GLN A 70 -38.50 -26.52 -15.72
C GLN A 70 -37.68 -26.74 -16.99
N GLN A 71 -37.30 -25.66 -17.68
CA GLN A 71 -36.57 -25.76 -18.95
C GLN A 71 -35.06 -25.84 -18.75
N GLN A 72 -34.49 -24.99 -17.88
CA GLN A 72 -33.03 -24.83 -17.77
C GLN A 72 -32.44 -25.50 -16.53
N PHE A 73 -33.24 -25.73 -15.50
CA PHE A 73 -32.78 -26.27 -14.21
C PHE A 73 -33.57 -27.51 -13.78
N ALA A 74 -34.09 -28.28 -14.75
CA ALA A 74 -34.94 -29.46 -14.55
C ALA A 74 -34.31 -30.56 -13.67
N SER A 75 -32.98 -30.57 -13.53
CA SER A 75 -32.25 -31.51 -12.70
C SER A 75 -32.36 -31.24 -11.20
N LEU A 76 -32.85 -30.06 -10.79
CA LEU A 76 -32.98 -29.71 -9.38
C LEU A 76 -34.20 -30.42 -8.75
N SER A 77 -33.95 -31.21 -7.71
CA SER A 77 -35.01 -31.86 -6.95
C SER A 77 -35.68 -30.89 -5.96
N PRO A 78 -36.93 -31.16 -5.54
CA PRO A 78 -37.58 -30.40 -4.46
C PRO A 78 -36.75 -30.34 -3.18
N SER A 79 -36.01 -31.42 -2.85
CA SER A 79 -35.14 -31.44 -1.68
C SER A 79 -33.91 -30.53 -1.81
N GLN A 80 -33.36 -30.38 -3.02
CA GLN A 80 -32.25 -29.45 -3.27
C GLN A 80 -32.71 -27.99 -3.16
N VAL A 81 -33.86 -27.65 -3.75
CA VAL A 81 -34.46 -26.31 -3.65
C VAL A 81 -34.83 -25.98 -2.20
N ALA A 82 -35.43 -26.92 -1.46
CA ALA A 82 -35.74 -26.76 -0.05
C ALA A 82 -34.47 -26.53 0.80
N LYS A 83 -33.41 -27.32 0.56
CA LYS A 83 -32.11 -27.13 1.23
C LYS A 83 -31.53 -25.75 0.95
N ARG A 84 -31.66 -25.25 -0.28
CA ARG A 84 -31.15 -23.93 -0.65
C ARG A 84 -31.90 -22.80 0.06
N PHE A 85 -33.24 -22.88 0.14
CA PHE A 85 -34.01 -21.95 0.98
C PHE A 85 -33.64 -22.03 2.47
N ALA A 86 -33.32 -23.21 2.99
CA ALA A 86 -32.83 -23.34 4.37
C ALA A 86 -31.50 -22.60 4.58
N GLN A 87 -30.58 -22.67 3.61
CA GLN A 87 -29.33 -21.90 3.65
C GLN A 87 -29.59 -20.38 3.66
N TYR A 88 -30.57 -19.89 2.91
CA TYR A 88 -30.97 -18.48 2.97
C TYR A 88 -31.51 -18.08 4.35
N SER A 89 -32.26 -18.96 5.00
CA SER A 89 -32.72 -18.75 6.36
C SER A 89 -31.56 -18.73 7.37
N GLU A 90 -30.56 -19.62 7.22
CA GLU A 90 -29.37 -19.68 8.09
C GLU A 90 -28.61 -18.36 8.14
N VAL A 91 -28.52 -17.64 7.01
CA VAL A 91 -27.85 -16.32 6.93
C VAL A 91 -28.81 -15.14 7.09
N LYS A 92 -30.07 -15.39 7.48
CA LYS A 92 -31.13 -14.39 7.65
C LYS A 92 -31.39 -13.55 6.38
N ALA A 93 -31.19 -14.15 5.21
CA ALA A 93 -31.63 -13.54 3.94
C ALA A 93 -33.13 -13.72 3.73
N ILE A 94 -33.71 -14.77 4.32
CA ILE A 94 -35.15 -14.98 4.38
C ILE A 94 -35.53 -15.32 5.82
N SER A 95 -36.66 -14.82 6.31
CA SER A 95 -37.17 -15.08 7.66
C SER A 95 -38.69 -15.26 7.67
N ASP A 96 -39.22 -15.90 8.70
CA ASP A 96 -40.65 -15.89 9.01
C ASP A 96 -41.11 -14.58 9.70
N ILE A 97 -40.15 -13.76 10.14
CA ILE A 97 -40.37 -12.45 10.75
C ILE A 97 -40.18 -11.36 9.69
N ALA A 98 -41.09 -10.38 9.67
CA ALA A 98 -40.96 -9.23 8.78
C ALA A 98 -39.71 -8.40 9.15
N PRO A 99 -38.96 -7.88 8.16
CA PRO A 99 -37.85 -6.98 8.44
C PRO A 99 -38.36 -5.72 9.17
N VAL A 100 -37.56 -5.22 10.11
CA VAL A 100 -37.82 -3.94 10.79
C VAL A 100 -37.35 -2.83 9.86
N ASP A 101 -38.22 -1.86 9.57
CA ASP A 101 -37.97 -0.68 8.74
C ASP A 101 -37.16 -0.99 7.45
N PRO A 102 -37.69 -1.85 6.55
CA PRO A 102 -36.98 -2.19 5.33
C PRO A 102 -36.80 -0.96 4.43
N PRO A 103 -35.73 -0.92 3.61
CA PRO A 103 -35.55 0.13 2.61
C PRO A 103 -36.75 0.21 1.66
N SER A 104 -37.35 1.40 1.54
CA SER A 104 -38.45 1.65 0.60
C SER A 104 -37.89 2.02 -0.77
N ILE A 105 -37.62 1.02 -1.62
CA ILE A 105 -37.08 1.22 -2.97
C ILE A 105 -38.20 1.05 -4.00
N THR A 106 -38.42 2.08 -4.82
CA THR A 106 -39.35 2.05 -5.95
C THR A 106 -38.56 2.22 -7.25
N PRO A 107 -38.11 1.13 -7.89
CA PRO A 107 -37.19 1.23 -9.01
C PRO A 107 -37.90 1.68 -10.29
N ILE A 108 -37.16 2.40 -11.15
CA ILE A 108 -37.58 2.78 -12.49
C ILE A 108 -37.50 1.54 -13.40
N ALA A 109 -38.62 1.23 -14.07
CA ALA A 109 -38.65 0.16 -15.06
C ALA A 109 -38.00 0.60 -16.38
N LEU A 110 -37.10 -0.22 -16.92
CA LEU A 110 -36.60 -0.08 -18.28
C LEU A 110 -37.66 -0.58 -19.27
N ALA A 111 -38.28 0.31 -20.06
CA ALA A 111 -39.26 -0.14 -21.05
C ALA A 111 -38.58 -0.92 -22.19
N ALA A 112 -39.29 -1.88 -22.78
CA ALA A 112 -38.79 -2.70 -23.88
C ALA A 112 -38.60 -1.92 -25.21
N ASP A 113 -39.23 -0.75 -25.32
CA ASP A 113 -39.27 0.13 -26.51
C ASP A 113 -38.74 1.54 -26.24
N ASP A 114 -38.03 1.76 -25.12
CA ASP A 114 -37.44 3.07 -24.84
C ASP A 114 -36.31 3.36 -25.85
N THR A 115 -36.69 4.08 -26.90
CA THR A 115 -35.88 4.80 -27.89
C THR A 115 -34.97 5.88 -27.27
N LEU A 116 -34.60 5.75 -26.00
CA LEU A 116 -33.83 6.74 -25.24
C LEU A 116 -32.34 6.78 -25.62
N PHE A 117 -31.86 5.89 -26.49
CA PHE A 117 -30.43 5.60 -26.57
C PHE A 117 -29.95 5.52 -28.04
N ASP A 118 -29.31 6.59 -28.51
CA ASP A 118 -28.95 6.86 -29.92
C ASP A 118 -27.79 5.99 -30.49
N THR A 119 -27.14 5.16 -29.67
CA THR A 119 -25.96 4.37 -30.06
C THR A 119 -25.95 2.97 -29.47
N MET A 120 -25.88 1.96 -30.34
CA MET A 120 -25.64 0.56 -29.97
C MET A 120 -24.14 0.29 -29.81
N LEU A 121 -23.77 -0.49 -28.79
CA LEU A 121 -22.40 -0.94 -28.59
C LEU A 121 -22.00 -2.02 -29.61
N ASP A 122 -20.69 -2.13 -29.88
CA ASP A 122 -20.14 -3.23 -30.68
C ASP A 122 -20.24 -4.54 -29.88
N ALA A 123 -20.70 -5.62 -30.51
CA ALA A 123 -20.76 -6.95 -29.92
C ALA A 123 -19.40 -7.46 -29.40
N MET A 124 -18.29 -6.94 -29.94
CA MET A 124 -16.93 -7.25 -29.51
C MET A 124 -16.45 -6.39 -28.34
N SER A 125 -17.18 -5.35 -27.95
CA SER A 125 -16.84 -4.52 -26.79
C SER A 125 -16.75 -5.39 -25.54
N GLN A 126 -15.66 -5.22 -24.80
CA GLN A 126 -15.45 -5.83 -23.49
C GLN A 126 -15.89 -4.87 -22.40
N LEU A 127 -16.81 -5.32 -21.56
CA LEU A 127 -17.38 -4.53 -20.47
C LEU A 127 -17.17 -5.25 -19.14
N ARG A 128 -17.39 -4.50 -18.07
CA ARG A 128 -17.45 -4.99 -16.70
C ARG A 128 -18.62 -4.37 -15.95
N ILE A 129 -18.93 -4.90 -14.78
CA ILE A 129 -19.78 -4.19 -13.82
C ILE A 129 -19.08 -2.91 -13.32
N GLY A 130 -19.86 -1.86 -13.05
CA GLY A 130 -19.35 -0.62 -12.46
C GLY A 130 -18.71 -0.85 -11.08
N THR A 131 -17.81 0.04 -10.66
CA THR A 131 -17.03 -0.12 -9.41
C THR A 131 -17.94 -0.15 -8.18
N HIS A 132 -19.03 0.62 -8.20
CA HIS A 132 -19.99 0.76 -7.10
C HIS A 132 -21.21 -0.16 -7.23
N PHE A 133 -21.19 -1.09 -8.18
CA PHE A 133 -22.34 -1.92 -8.52
C PHE A 133 -22.71 -2.88 -7.39
N ALA A 134 -23.97 -2.85 -6.99
CA ALA A 134 -24.59 -3.85 -6.15
C ALA A 134 -26.06 -4.02 -6.54
N ILE A 135 -26.58 -5.23 -6.34
CA ILE A 135 -27.99 -5.53 -6.53
C ILE A 135 -28.68 -5.45 -5.18
N SER A 136 -29.73 -4.65 -5.14
CA SER A 136 -30.65 -4.48 -4.00
C SER A 136 -31.97 -5.19 -4.28
N PHE A 137 -32.76 -5.37 -3.22
CA PHE A 137 -34.08 -6.00 -3.29
C PHE A 137 -35.18 -4.94 -3.21
N ALA A 138 -36.00 -4.84 -4.25
CA ALA A 138 -37.25 -4.07 -4.24
C ALA A 138 -38.42 -4.97 -3.81
N ALA A 139 -39.64 -4.44 -3.73
CA ALA A 139 -40.82 -5.21 -3.32
C ALA A 139 -41.16 -6.35 -4.31
N ASP A 140 -40.95 -6.14 -5.61
CA ASP A 140 -41.40 -7.04 -6.68
C ASP A 140 -40.27 -7.63 -7.53
N GLY A 141 -39.00 -7.36 -7.19
CA GLY A 141 -37.86 -7.88 -7.95
C GLY A 141 -36.50 -7.33 -7.49
N PHE A 142 -35.50 -7.49 -8.35
CA PHE A 142 -34.17 -6.94 -8.13
C PHE A 142 -34.10 -5.50 -8.64
N CYS A 143 -33.14 -4.75 -8.12
CA CYS A 143 -32.78 -3.45 -8.69
C CYS A 143 -31.30 -3.15 -8.48
N ALA A 144 -30.76 -2.22 -9.25
CA ALA A 144 -29.39 -1.71 -9.09
C ALA A 144 -29.39 -0.19 -9.19
N TRP A 145 -28.54 0.47 -8.40
CA TRP A 145 -28.40 1.92 -8.43
C TRP A 145 -27.73 2.39 -9.72
N SER A 146 -28.30 3.40 -10.38
CA SER A 146 -27.69 4.10 -11.51
C SER A 146 -27.26 5.50 -11.09
N ALA A 147 -25.96 5.78 -11.12
CA ALA A 147 -25.44 7.12 -10.85
C ALA A 147 -25.85 8.13 -11.93
N GLN A 148 -26.11 7.68 -13.16
CA GLN A 148 -26.59 8.52 -14.26
C GLN A 148 -28.05 8.94 -14.07
N ALA A 149 -28.92 8.01 -13.65
CA ALA A 149 -30.33 8.30 -13.39
C ALA A 149 -30.56 8.92 -12.00
N GLN A 150 -29.60 8.79 -11.07
CA GLN A 150 -29.76 9.08 -9.65
C GLN A 150 -30.95 8.32 -9.04
N ASP A 151 -31.18 7.09 -9.49
CA ASP A 151 -32.29 6.24 -9.04
C ASP A 151 -31.95 4.74 -9.20
N PHE A 152 -32.76 3.87 -8.61
CA PHE A 152 -32.70 2.43 -8.78
C PHE A 152 -33.38 2.00 -10.07
N ILE A 153 -32.72 1.13 -10.82
CA ILE A 153 -33.21 0.55 -12.07
C ILE A 153 -33.71 -0.87 -11.79
N ALA A 154 -34.94 -1.18 -12.22
CA ALA A 154 -35.55 -2.49 -12.02
C ALA A 154 -34.86 -3.56 -12.89
N LEU A 155 -34.62 -4.72 -12.31
CA LEU A 155 -33.96 -5.86 -12.93
C LEU A 155 -34.75 -7.14 -12.70
N SER A 156 -34.94 -7.92 -13.77
CA SER A 156 -35.41 -9.31 -13.65
C SER A 156 -34.29 -10.26 -13.23
N ALA A 157 -34.63 -11.48 -12.81
CA ALA A 157 -33.64 -12.53 -12.54
C ALA A 157 -32.73 -12.79 -13.76
N LEU A 158 -33.27 -12.72 -14.98
CA LEU A 158 -32.50 -12.90 -16.20
C LEU A 158 -31.54 -11.72 -16.44
N ASP A 159 -31.98 -10.49 -16.17
CA ASP A 159 -31.12 -9.31 -16.23
C ASP A 159 -29.95 -9.42 -15.26
N VAL A 160 -30.20 -9.85 -14.03
CA VAL A 160 -29.18 -10.10 -13.02
C VAL A 160 -28.16 -11.15 -13.46
N MET A 161 -28.61 -12.28 -14.03
CA MET A 161 -27.72 -13.33 -14.55
C MET A 161 -26.80 -12.82 -15.67
N VAL A 162 -27.32 -11.98 -16.56
CA VAL A 162 -26.54 -11.39 -17.66
C VAL A 162 -25.58 -10.33 -17.14
N LEU A 163 -26.04 -9.36 -16.34
CA LEU A 163 -25.22 -8.29 -15.76
C LEU A 163 -24.02 -8.85 -14.98
N LEU A 164 -24.26 -9.79 -14.06
CA LEU A 164 -23.20 -10.36 -13.23
C LEU A 164 -22.18 -11.18 -14.04
N SER A 165 -22.51 -11.59 -15.26
CA SER A 165 -21.56 -12.28 -16.15
C SER A 165 -20.46 -11.36 -16.68
N PHE A 166 -20.66 -10.04 -16.63
CA PHE A 166 -19.62 -9.04 -16.93
C PHE A 166 -18.61 -8.86 -15.80
N GLY A 167 -18.85 -9.44 -14.61
CA GLY A 167 -17.90 -9.34 -13.48
C GLY A 167 -16.50 -9.91 -13.75
N GLU A 168 -16.35 -10.76 -14.77
CA GLU A 168 -15.07 -11.34 -15.18
C GLU A 168 -14.38 -10.59 -16.35
N GLY A 169 -14.98 -9.52 -16.88
CA GLY A 169 -14.45 -8.80 -18.05
C GLY A 169 -14.55 -9.62 -19.33
N LYS A 170 -15.73 -9.63 -19.97
CA LYS A 170 -16.02 -10.43 -21.17
C LYS A 170 -16.65 -9.59 -22.27
N SER A 171 -16.53 -10.08 -23.51
CA SER A 171 -17.23 -9.45 -24.63
C SER A 171 -18.74 -9.66 -24.56
N ILE A 172 -19.50 -8.70 -25.07
CA ILE A 172 -20.96 -8.81 -25.17
C ILE A 172 -21.35 -10.09 -25.92
N SER A 173 -20.70 -10.38 -27.05
CA SER A 173 -20.99 -11.58 -27.85
C SER A 173 -20.78 -12.88 -27.09
N GLU A 174 -19.73 -12.99 -26.27
CA GLU A 174 -19.46 -14.18 -25.46
C GLU A 174 -20.56 -14.41 -24.42
N ILE A 175 -20.96 -13.36 -23.70
CA ILE A 175 -22.03 -13.45 -22.70
C ILE A 175 -23.36 -13.82 -23.36
N LEU A 176 -23.76 -13.14 -24.44
CA LEU A 176 -25.02 -13.44 -25.11
C LEU A 176 -25.03 -14.87 -25.68
N THR A 177 -23.91 -15.36 -26.19
CA THR A 177 -23.79 -16.74 -26.68
C THR A 177 -23.94 -17.75 -25.54
N THR A 178 -23.26 -17.52 -24.40
CA THR A 178 -23.31 -18.43 -23.25
C THR A 178 -24.66 -18.41 -22.54
N LYS A 179 -25.39 -17.29 -22.58
CA LYS A 179 -26.71 -17.13 -21.94
C LYS A 179 -27.90 -17.39 -22.86
N ALA A 180 -27.69 -17.62 -24.16
CA ALA A 180 -28.75 -17.95 -25.11
C ALA A 180 -29.69 -19.10 -24.64
N PRO A 181 -29.20 -20.18 -23.98
CA PRO A 181 -30.08 -21.22 -23.45
C PRO A 181 -31.13 -20.70 -22.45
N LEU A 182 -30.85 -19.63 -21.71
CA LEU A 182 -31.75 -19.04 -20.72
C LEU A 182 -32.90 -18.22 -21.31
N GLY A 183 -33.03 -18.16 -22.65
CA GLY A 183 -34.03 -17.35 -23.33
C GLY A 183 -33.60 -15.90 -23.58
N VAL A 184 -32.30 -15.60 -23.43
CA VAL A 184 -31.69 -14.30 -23.74
C VAL A 184 -31.64 -14.11 -25.26
N ALA A 185 -32.61 -13.38 -25.81
CA ALA A 185 -32.63 -13.03 -27.23
C ALA A 185 -31.52 -12.01 -27.54
N TYR A 186 -30.68 -12.31 -28.54
CA TYR A 186 -29.45 -11.56 -28.83
C TYR A 186 -29.72 -10.05 -29.04
N ASP A 187 -30.60 -9.69 -29.98
CA ASP A 187 -30.86 -8.29 -30.31
C ASP A 187 -31.49 -7.52 -29.14
N THR A 188 -32.41 -8.16 -28.42
CA THR A 188 -33.07 -7.57 -27.24
C THR A 188 -32.06 -7.29 -26.14
N TYR A 189 -31.16 -8.24 -25.85
CA TYR A 189 -30.18 -8.05 -24.79
C TYR A 189 -28.98 -7.21 -25.21
N LEU A 190 -28.62 -7.13 -26.49
CA LEU A 190 -27.66 -6.14 -26.98
C LEU A 190 -28.18 -4.71 -26.72
N ALA A 191 -29.46 -4.46 -26.98
CA ALA A 191 -30.10 -3.18 -26.65
C ALA A 191 -30.12 -2.92 -25.14
N ARG A 192 -30.48 -3.93 -24.32
CA ARG A 192 -30.45 -3.82 -22.85
C ARG A 192 -29.05 -3.54 -22.31
N ILE A 193 -28.03 -4.24 -22.80
CA ILE A 193 -26.64 -4.05 -22.39
C ILE A 193 -26.15 -2.65 -22.75
N SER A 194 -26.52 -2.14 -23.93
CA SER A 194 -26.22 -0.76 -24.34
C SER A 194 -26.91 0.25 -23.41
N ALA A 195 -28.15 0.01 -23.01
CA ALA A 195 -28.86 0.84 -22.05
C ALA A 195 -28.21 0.79 -20.65
N TRP A 196 -27.80 -0.40 -20.18
CA TRP A 196 -27.11 -0.57 -18.89
C TRP A 196 -25.76 0.14 -18.84
N HIS A 197 -25.01 0.14 -19.94
CA HIS A 197 -23.77 0.91 -20.07
C HIS A 197 -24.03 2.41 -19.98
N GLN A 198 -25.05 2.92 -20.69
CA GLN A 198 -25.41 4.34 -20.62
C GLN A 198 -25.99 4.77 -19.27
N LEU A 199 -26.62 3.84 -18.54
CA LEU A 199 -27.07 4.03 -17.16
C LEU A 199 -25.94 3.85 -16.12
N GLY A 200 -24.72 3.48 -16.55
CA GLY A 200 -23.59 3.27 -15.67
C GLY A 200 -23.69 2.01 -14.78
N LEU A 201 -24.55 1.05 -15.12
CA LEU A 201 -24.56 -0.28 -14.48
C LEU A 201 -23.41 -1.15 -15.00
N LEU A 202 -23.00 -0.91 -16.25
CA LEU A 202 -21.80 -1.47 -16.88
C LEU A 202 -20.82 -0.36 -17.20
N ALA A 203 -19.53 -0.66 -17.09
CA ALA A 203 -18.43 0.24 -17.41
C ALA A 203 -17.46 -0.45 -18.38
N ASP A 204 -16.63 0.36 -19.04
CA ASP A 204 -15.55 -0.16 -19.89
C ASP A 204 -14.45 -0.83 -19.03
N GLU A 205 -13.64 -1.69 -19.66
CA GLU A 205 -12.50 -2.31 -18.99
C GLU A 205 -11.56 -1.23 -18.42
N LYS A 206 -11.09 -1.43 -17.18
CA LYS A 206 -10.12 -0.51 -16.58
C LYS A 206 -8.85 -0.47 -17.43
N THR A 207 -8.28 0.72 -17.58
CA THR A 207 -6.97 0.84 -18.21
C THR A 207 -5.94 0.25 -17.25
N ASN A 208 -5.41 -0.94 -17.59
CA ASN A 208 -4.37 -1.56 -16.81
C ASN A 208 -3.03 -0.93 -17.17
N ILE A 209 -2.55 -0.02 -16.31
CA ILE A 209 -1.28 0.67 -16.50
C ILE A 209 -0.09 -0.30 -16.36
N ALA A 210 -0.21 -1.35 -15.54
CA ALA A 210 0.85 -2.33 -15.26
C ALA A 210 1.12 -3.38 -16.35
N LYS A 211 0.33 -3.46 -17.43
CA LYS A 211 0.47 -4.54 -18.42
C LYS A 211 1.56 -4.38 -19.47
N THR A 212 2.43 -3.37 -19.37
CA THR A 212 3.70 -3.42 -20.08
C THR A 212 4.80 -3.82 -19.11
N ALA A 213 5.17 -5.10 -19.12
CA ALA A 213 6.44 -5.51 -18.52
C ALA A 213 7.51 -4.57 -19.09
N PRO A 214 8.22 -3.78 -18.28
CA PRO A 214 9.23 -2.88 -18.79
C PRO A 214 10.21 -3.71 -19.61
N VAL A 215 10.38 -3.34 -20.88
CA VAL A 215 11.33 -4.01 -21.75
C VAL A 215 12.70 -3.85 -21.10
N LEU A 216 13.29 -4.96 -20.67
CA LEU A 216 14.65 -5.01 -20.16
C LEU A 216 15.58 -4.51 -21.25
N THR A 217 15.87 -3.22 -21.21
CA THR A 217 16.87 -2.64 -22.08
C THR A 217 18.20 -3.00 -21.45
N PRO A 218 19.06 -3.80 -22.10
CA PRO A 218 20.37 -4.10 -21.56
C PRO A 218 21.11 -2.81 -21.25
N PHE A 219 21.84 -2.77 -20.14
CA PHE A 219 22.63 -1.59 -19.76
C PHE A 219 23.58 -1.23 -20.91
N SER A 220 23.59 0.04 -21.28
CA SER A 220 24.31 0.53 -22.46
C SER A 220 25.67 1.16 -22.12
N THR A 221 25.96 1.30 -20.83
CA THR A 221 27.22 1.86 -20.33
C THR A 221 28.31 0.79 -20.31
N SER A 222 29.46 1.13 -20.87
CA SER A 222 30.70 0.36 -20.74
C SER A 222 31.74 1.27 -20.11
N THR A 223 31.99 1.05 -18.82
CA THR A 223 32.98 1.82 -18.08
C THR A 223 34.38 1.41 -18.54
N ALA A 224 35.19 2.36 -18.99
CA ALA A 224 36.51 2.09 -19.57
C ALA A 224 37.49 1.43 -18.57
N SER A 225 37.27 1.64 -17.27
CA SER A 225 38.01 1.05 -16.16
C SER A 225 37.32 -0.17 -15.55
N ALA A 226 36.31 -0.74 -16.22
CA ALA A 226 35.60 -1.91 -15.72
C ALA A 226 36.57 -3.08 -15.51
N LEU A 227 36.46 -3.73 -14.36
CA LEU A 227 37.21 -4.96 -14.10
C LEU A 227 36.74 -6.06 -15.07
N PRO A 228 37.62 -6.96 -15.53
CA PRO A 228 37.31 -8.01 -16.50
C PRO A 228 36.52 -9.16 -15.84
N ILE A 229 35.38 -8.85 -15.23
CA ILE A 229 34.50 -9.79 -14.56
C ILE A 229 33.42 -10.22 -15.56
N PRO A 230 33.18 -11.53 -15.76
CA PRO A 230 32.12 -12.01 -16.63
C PRO A 230 30.74 -11.55 -16.12
N ALA A 231 29.86 -11.03 -16.99
CA ALA A 231 28.48 -10.71 -16.62
C ALA A 231 27.69 -11.93 -16.14
N LYS A 232 27.94 -13.08 -16.78
CA LYS A 232 27.27 -14.34 -16.51
C LYS A 232 28.22 -15.29 -15.81
N TRP A 233 27.74 -15.90 -14.72
CA TRP A 233 28.48 -16.96 -14.03
C TRP A 233 28.71 -18.18 -14.96
N GLN A 234 27.87 -18.37 -15.97
CA GLN A 234 28.03 -19.41 -17.00
C GLN A 234 29.31 -19.22 -17.81
N ASP A 235 29.75 -17.99 -18.02
CA ASP A 235 30.91 -17.64 -18.84
C ASP A 235 32.23 -17.65 -18.02
N ALA A 236 32.14 -17.52 -16.70
CA ALA A 236 33.30 -17.59 -15.81
C ALA A 236 33.88 -19.01 -15.74
N LEU A 237 35.19 -19.20 -15.97
CA LEU A 237 35.83 -20.51 -15.80
C LEU A 237 35.88 -20.88 -14.31
N ALA A 238 35.69 -22.15 -13.97
CA ALA A 238 35.84 -22.62 -12.59
C ALA A 238 37.34 -22.74 -12.28
N GLU A 239 37.90 -21.73 -11.61
CA GLU A 239 39.31 -21.69 -11.23
C GLU A 239 39.55 -22.51 -9.95
N ASP A 240 40.80 -22.88 -9.66
CA ASP A 240 41.15 -23.46 -8.36
C ASP A 240 41.35 -22.38 -7.30
N LYS A 241 40.34 -21.53 -7.14
CA LYS A 241 40.24 -20.49 -6.13
C LYS A 241 39.00 -20.72 -5.27
N ILE A 242 38.92 -20.00 -4.16
CA ILE A 242 37.76 -20.06 -3.25
C ILE A 242 36.64 -19.21 -3.85
N PRO A 243 35.47 -19.78 -4.23
CA PRO A 243 34.38 -18.97 -4.74
C PRO A 243 33.75 -18.13 -3.64
N VAL A 244 33.42 -16.87 -3.95
CA VAL A 244 32.70 -15.95 -3.07
C VAL A 244 31.34 -15.64 -3.70
N TYR A 245 30.29 -16.02 -3.01
CA TYR A 245 28.89 -15.86 -3.42
C TYR A 245 28.26 -14.68 -2.69
N PHE A 246 27.50 -13.87 -3.43
CA PHE A 246 26.74 -12.75 -2.92
C PHE A 246 25.25 -13.08 -3.03
N VAL A 247 24.47 -12.81 -1.99
CA VAL A 247 23.05 -13.19 -1.93
C VAL A 247 22.16 -11.93 -1.93
N PRO A 248 21.90 -11.33 -3.11
CA PRO A 248 20.91 -10.26 -3.22
C PRO A 248 19.50 -10.80 -3.01
N HIS A 249 18.62 -9.99 -2.42
CA HIS A 249 17.25 -10.39 -2.05
C HIS A 249 16.16 -9.74 -2.90
N MET A 250 16.50 -8.76 -3.77
CA MET A 250 15.56 -8.08 -4.66
C MET A 250 16.03 -8.18 -6.11
N GLU A 251 15.12 -8.54 -7.01
CA GLU A 251 15.39 -8.59 -8.46
C GLU A 251 15.37 -7.20 -9.10
N ASN A 252 14.53 -6.31 -8.59
CA ASN A 252 14.20 -5.03 -9.19
C ASN A 252 15.09 -3.85 -8.75
N HIS A 253 16.10 -4.11 -7.93
CA HIS A 253 17.06 -3.10 -7.47
C HIS A 253 18.50 -3.51 -7.77
N PHE A 254 19.36 -2.51 -7.94
CA PHE A 254 20.79 -2.74 -7.75
C PHE A 254 21.09 -3.04 -6.28
N PRO A 255 21.77 -4.15 -5.94
CA PRO A 255 22.07 -4.51 -4.56
C PRO A 255 23.27 -3.70 -4.05
N LEU A 256 23.07 -2.39 -3.79
CA LEU A 256 24.13 -1.44 -3.45
C LEU A 256 25.06 -1.95 -2.35
N ALA A 257 24.53 -2.42 -1.21
CA ALA A 257 25.34 -2.90 -0.10
C ALA A 257 26.30 -4.03 -0.54
N LEU A 258 25.79 -5.06 -1.24
CA LEU A 258 26.63 -6.16 -1.73
C LEU A 258 27.59 -5.69 -2.85
N GLY A 259 27.18 -4.74 -3.69
CA GLY A 259 28.03 -4.16 -4.73
C GLY A 259 29.20 -3.36 -4.16
N VAL A 260 28.97 -2.63 -3.08
CA VAL A 260 30.02 -1.91 -2.33
C VAL A 260 30.97 -2.91 -1.66
N LEU A 261 30.47 -3.96 -1.01
CA LEU A 261 31.33 -5.02 -0.44
C LEU A 261 32.15 -5.74 -1.52
N TYR A 262 31.53 -6.06 -2.67
CA TYR A 262 32.22 -6.63 -3.83
C TYR A 262 33.35 -5.70 -4.29
N SER A 263 33.06 -4.40 -4.43
CA SER A 263 34.03 -3.38 -4.84
C SER A 263 35.17 -3.21 -3.82
N ALA A 264 34.89 -3.33 -2.52
CA ALA A 264 35.92 -3.31 -1.49
C ALA A 264 36.84 -4.54 -1.58
N LEU A 265 36.28 -5.73 -1.78
CA LEU A 265 37.02 -6.99 -1.84
C LEU A 265 37.97 -7.08 -3.04
N ILE A 266 37.51 -6.65 -4.22
CA ILE A 266 38.35 -6.67 -5.43
C ILE A 266 39.43 -5.59 -5.42
N ALA A 267 39.21 -4.46 -4.73
CA ALA A 267 40.17 -3.37 -4.65
C ALA A 267 41.15 -3.50 -3.48
N TYR A 268 40.93 -4.47 -2.58
CA TYR A 268 41.76 -4.67 -1.40
C TYR A 268 43.21 -4.92 -1.78
N GLN A 269 44.11 -4.05 -1.29
CA GLN A 269 45.56 -4.10 -1.54
C GLN A 269 45.91 -4.35 -3.02
N ASP A 270 45.38 -3.52 -3.91
CA ASP A 270 45.58 -3.62 -5.36
C ASP A 270 45.18 -4.99 -5.96
N GLY A 271 44.15 -5.63 -5.37
CA GLY A 271 43.60 -6.89 -5.84
C GLY A 271 44.22 -8.15 -5.23
N ALA A 272 44.90 -8.04 -4.08
CA ALA A 272 45.55 -9.18 -3.42
C ALA A 272 44.62 -10.37 -3.15
N LEU A 273 43.32 -10.14 -2.92
CA LEU A 273 42.36 -11.23 -2.71
C LEU A 273 42.07 -12.03 -3.99
N LEU A 274 42.30 -11.48 -5.18
CA LEU A 274 42.03 -12.14 -6.47
C LEU A 274 42.96 -13.34 -6.72
N ASP A 275 44.09 -13.41 -6.02
CA ASP A 275 45.02 -14.55 -6.11
C ASP A 275 44.42 -15.82 -5.48
N LYS A 276 43.58 -15.66 -4.46
CA LYS A 276 43.04 -16.75 -3.64
C LYS A 276 41.54 -16.97 -3.82
N PHE A 277 40.81 -15.91 -4.14
CA PHE A 277 39.36 -15.92 -4.22
C PHE A 277 38.88 -15.66 -5.65
N GLN A 278 37.79 -16.35 -6.00
CA GLN A 278 37.05 -16.12 -7.24
C GLN A 278 35.70 -15.50 -6.88
N PHE A 279 35.51 -14.22 -7.20
CA PHE A 279 34.26 -13.52 -6.91
C PHE A 279 33.21 -13.83 -7.97
N ILE A 280 32.13 -14.50 -7.59
CA ILE A 280 31.07 -14.91 -8.51
C ILE A 280 30.24 -13.68 -8.91
N PRO A 281 29.87 -13.51 -10.19
CA PRO A 281 29.15 -12.32 -10.67
C PRO A 281 27.90 -12.03 -9.84
N LEU A 282 27.77 -10.77 -9.42
CA LEU A 282 26.66 -10.29 -8.59
C LEU A 282 25.39 -10.19 -9.43
N ASN A 283 24.46 -11.12 -9.26
CA ASN A 283 23.17 -11.14 -9.94
C ASN A 283 22.09 -11.70 -9.02
N TYR A 284 20.87 -11.21 -9.17
CA TYR A 284 19.72 -11.84 -8.51
C TYR A 284 19.48 -13.23 -9.09
N LEU A 285 19.35 -14.20 -8.20
CA LEU A 285 18.97 -15.57 -8.51
C LEU A 285 18.07 -16.08 -7.40
N GLU A 286 16.96 -16.70 -7.79
CA GLU A 286 16.09 -17.44 -6.88
C GLU A 286 16.91 -18.48 -6.07
N PRO A 287 16.54 -18.78 -4.82
CA PRO A 287 17.29 -19.70 -3.95
C PRO A 287 17.68 -21.01 -4.64
N ASN A 288 16.74 -21.66 -5.34
CA ASN A 288 17.01 -22.92 -6.05
C ASN A 288 17.96 -22.74 -7.26
N ALA A 289 17.93 -21.58 -7.90
CA ALA A 289 18.80 -21.26 -9.03
C ALA A 289 20.25 -21.04 -8.58
N LEU A 290 20.48 -20.47 -7.39
CA LEU A 290 21.82 -20.36 -6.78
C LEU A 290 22.47 -21.74 -6.62
N PHE A 291 21.73 -22.72 -6.07
CA PHE A 291 22.26 -24.06 -5.84
C PHE A 291 22.42 -24.89 -7.11
N ASN A 292 21.44 -24.85 -8.02
CA ASN A 292 21.46 -25.63 -9.26
C ASN A 292 22.36 -25.01 -10.35
N GLY A 293 22.68 -23.73 -10.24
CA GLY A 293 23.51 -22.97 -11.17
C GLY A 293 24.94 -22.76 -10.66
N PRO A 294 25.29 -21.57 -10.14
CA PRO A 294 26.67 -21.23 -9.79
C PRO A 294 27.25 -22.18 -8.74
N TYR A 295 26.52 -22.57 -7.70
CA TYR A 295 27.06 -23.46 -6.68
C TYR A 295 27.46 -24.84 -7.23
N ARG A 296 26.65 -25.41 -8.14
CA ARG A 296 26.96 -26.67 -8.82
C ARG A 296 28.25 -26.60 -9.64
N LYS A 297 28.57 -25.42 -10.18
CA LYS A 297 29.76 -25.19 -11.02
C LYS A 297 31.02 -24.91 -10.19
N PHE A 298 30.94 -24.03 -9.19
CA PHE A 298 32.12 -23.56 -8.46
C PHE A 298 32.35 -24.28 -7.11
N GLY A 299 31.32 -24.91 -6.55
CA GLY A 299 31.41 -25.73 -5.33
C GLY A 299 31.45 -24.93 -4.03
N ALA A 300 31.97 -25.55 -2.97
CA ALA A 300 32.01 -24.97 -1.62
C ALA A 300 32.83 -23.66 -1.57
N GLY A 301 32.31 -22.65 -0.86
CA GLY A 301 32.90 -21.32 -0.84
C GLY A 301 32.46 -20.44 0.33
N VAL A 302 32.68 -19.14 0.18
CA VAL A 302 32.29 -18.09 1.13
C VAL A 302 30.98 -17.45 0.66
N TRP A 303 30.02 -17.26 1.56
CA TRP A 303 28.71 -16.70 1.27
C TRP A 303 28.47 -15.42 2.07
N LEU A 304 28.10 -14.36 1.38
CA LEU A 304 27.88 -13.04 1.95
C LEU A 304 26.40 -12.67 1.95
N PHE A 305 25.87 -12.39 3.14
CA PHE A 305 24.48 -12.03 3.37
C PHE A 305 24.38 -10.62 3.95
N SER A 306 23.56 -9.77 3.32
CA SER A 306 23.18 -8.45 3.84
C SER A 306 21.77 -8.53 4.43
N ASN A 307 21.70 -8.55 5.76
CA ASN A 307 20.49 -8.69 6.56
C ASN A 307 19.83 -7.32 6.81
N TYR A 308 18.60 -7.20 6.36
CA TYR A 308 17.64 -6.14 6.69
C TYR A 308 16.39 -6.79 7.28
N MET A 309 15.50 -6.01 7.89
CA MET A 309 14.28 -6.54 8.53
C MET A 309 13.43 -7.34 7.54
N TRP A 310 13.43 -6.94 6.27
CA TRP A 310 12.70 -7.59 5.18
C TRP A 310 13.48 -8.70 4.45
N SER A 311 14.77 -8.92 4.75
CA SER A 311 15.60 -9.92 4.06
C SER A 311 16.18 -11.00 4.97
N ILE A 312 16.16 -10.79 6.29
CA ILE A 312 16.82 -11.67 7.25
C ILE A 312 16.29 -13.10 7.21
N ASP A 313 14.97 -13.29 7.12
CA ASP A 313 14.35 -14.63 7.10
C ASP A 313 14.77 -15.43 5.87
N VAL A 314 14.70 -14.82 4.69
CA VAL A 314 15.13 -15.45 3.42
C VAL A 314 16.65 -15.74 3.45
N ASN A 315 17.44 -14.80 3.96
CA ASN A 315 18.88 -15.00 4.12
C ASN A 315 19.19 -16.17 5.08
N MET A 316 18.45 -16.31 6.18
CA MET A 316 18.62 -17.43 7.12
C MET A 316 18.25 -18.75 6.47
N GLN A 317 17.16 -18.82 5.70
CA GLN A 317 16.76 -20.02 4.97
C GLN A 317 17.84 -20.45 3.96
N ILE A 318 18.38 -19.51 3.18
CA ILE A 318 19.47 -19.79 2.24
C ILE A 318 20.74 -20.22 2.99
N SER A 319 21.11 -19.53 4.07
CA SER A 319 22.30 -19.87 4.88
C SER A 319 22.20 -21.29 5.48
N GLN A 320 21.03 -21.67 6.00
CA GLN A 320 20.76 -23.03 6.47
C GLN A 320 20.86 -24.07 5.35
N ALA A 321 20.32 -23.77 4.17
CA ALA A 321 20.42 -24.63 3.00
C ALA A 321 21.87 -24.79 2.51
N VAL A 322 22.67 -23.71 2.50
CA VAL A 322 24.11 -23.73 2.21
C VAL A 322 24.84 -24.70 3.15
N LYS A 323 24.47 -24.71 4.43
CA LYS A 323 25.09 -25.57 5.45
C LYS A 323 24.70 -27.04 5.38
N GLN A 324 23.67 -27.40 4.60
CA GLN A 324 23.44 -28.82 4.24
C GLN A 324 24.57 -29.38 3.36
N TYR A 325 25.34 -28.50 2.72
CA TYR A 325 26.53 -28.88 1.96
C TYR A 325 27.80 -28.58 2.77
N SER A 326 28.59 -29.61 3.05
CA SER A 326 29.83 -29.48 3.82
C SER A 326 30.83 -28.54 3.14
N GLY A 327 31.54 -27.73 3.93
CA GLY A 327 32.70 -26.98 3.47
C GLY A 327 32.49 -25.49 3.19
N ASN A 328 31.26 -24.98 3.36
CA ASN A 328 30.95 -23.57 3.15
C ASN A 328 31.18 -22.72 4.40
N PHE A 329 31.54 -21.45 4.20
CA PHE A 329 31.67 -20.43 5.24
C PHE A 329 30.68 -19.29 4.98
N THR A 330 29.95 -18.84 6.00
CA THR A 330 28.86 -17.87 5.87
C THR A 330 29.14 -16.62 6.72
N ILE A 331 28.99 -15.45 6.12
CA ILE A 331 29.22 -14.16 6.76
C ILE A 331 27.94 -13.33 6.62
N HIS A 332 27.44 -12.86 7.75
CA HIS A 332 26.20 -12.10 7.85
C HIS A 332 26.49 -10.71 8.41
N GLY A 333 26.03 -9.67 7.75
CA GLY A 333 26.13 -8.27 8.20
C GLY A 333 24.90 -7.48 7.80
N GLY A 334 24.91 -6.17 7.99
CA GLY A 334 23.79 -5.28 7.69
C GLY A 334 22.98 -4.89 8.93
N PRO A 335 22.05 -3.92 8.79
CA PRO A 335 21.39 -3.26 9.92
C PRO A 335 20.58 -4.19 10.84
N SER A 336 20.15 -5.35 10.35
CA SER A 336 19.37 -6.32 11.13
C SER A 336 20.20 -7.45 11.72
N THR A 337 21.52 -7.49 11.49
CA THR A 337 22.41 -8.36 12.26
C THR A 337 22.61 -7.75 13.65
N PRO A 338 22.22 -8.43 14.75
CA PRO A 338 22.23 -7.80 16.08
C PRO A 338 23.63 -7.45 16.58
N ASP A 339 23.80 -6.23 17.12
CA ASP A 339 25.05 -5.70 17.65
C ASP A 339 25.17 -5.88 19.17
N TYR A 340 24.06 -5.79 19.91
CA TYR A 340 24.07 -6.03 21.37
C TYR A 340 24.55 -7.46 21.67
N GLN A 341 25.46 -7.59 22.62
CA GLN A 341 26.18 -8.86 22.86
C GLN A 341 25.23 -10.05 23.05
N GLN A 342 24.29 -9.96 23.99
CA GLN A 342 23.35 -11.06 24.27
C GLN A 342 22.46 -11.36 23.05
N ALA A 343 21.92 -10.33 22.40
CA ALA A 343 21.08 -10.50 21.21
C ALA A 343 21.83 -11.17 20.05
N CYS A 344 23.12 -10.82 19.87
CA CYS A 344 23.97 -11.47 18.88
C CYS A 344 24.28 -12.93 19.24
N GLU A 345 24.53 -13.23 20.53
CA GLU A 345 24.76 -14.61 20.99
C GLU A 345 23.51 -15.47 20.83
N ASP A 346 22.32 -14.93 21.11
CA ASP A 346 21.03 -15.58 20.90
C ASP A 346 20.79 -15.84 19.41
N PHE A 347 21.00 -14.82 18.57
CA PHE A 347 20.92 -14.92 17.11
C PHE A 347 21.84 -16.01 16.54
N LEU A 348 23.10 -16.06 16.98
CA LEU A 348 24.04 -17.09 16.53
C LEU A 348 23.71 -18.48 17.08
N THR A 349 23.07 -18.56 18.25
CA THR A 349 22.59 -19.81 18.86
C THR A 349 21.43 -20.38 18.06
N GLU A 350 20.44 -19.55 17.73
CA GLU A 350 19.29 -19.92 16.90
C GLU A 350 19.73 -20.27 15.48
N HIS A 351 20.59 -19.45 14.88
CA HIS A 351 21.07 -19.63 13.52
C HIS A 351 22.49 -20.18 13.50
N THR A 352 22.61 -21.46 13.84
CA THR A 352 23.89 -22.22 13.75
C THR A 352 24.54 -22.20 12.36
N SER A 353 23.78 -21.80 11.34
CA SER A 353 24.27 -21.63 9.99
C SER A 353 25.22 -20.45 9.80
N VAL A 354 25.24 -19.47 10.71
CA VAL A 354 26.07 -18.27 10.67
C VAL A 354 27.47 -18.55 11.27
N ASN A 355 28.54 -18.33 10.50
CA ASN A 355 29.90 -18.43 11.05
C ASN A 355 30.38 -17.12 11.69
N VAL A 356 30.14 -16.00 11.01
CA VAL A 356 30.57 -14.66 11.44
C VAL A 356 29.40 -13.69 11.27
N ALA A 357 29.10 -12.97 12.35
CA ALA A 357 28.26 -11.78 12.35
C ALA A 357 29.18 -10.53 12.30
N VAL A 358 28.96 -9.65 11.33
CA VAL A 358 29.66 -8.38 11.13
C VAL A 358 28.80 -7.25 11.66
N HIS A 359 29.40 -6.39 12.48
CA HIS A 359 28.75 -5.27 13.15
C HIS A 359 29.15 -3.93 12.53
N GLY A 360 28.17 -3.05 12.29
CA GLY A 360 28.39 -1.72 11.72
C GLY A 360 28.74 -1.72 10.23
N GLU A 361 29.64 -0.82 9.82
CA GLU A 361 30.09 -0.68 8.43
C GLU A 361 30.96 -1.89 8.02
N GLY A 362 30.58 -2.53 6.92
CA GLY A 362 31.11 -3.83 6.51
C GLY A 362 32.32 -3.76 5.57
N GLU A 363 32.58 -2.61 4.94
CA GLU A 363 33.49 -2.50 3.80
C GLU A 363 34.94 -2.84 4.13
N ILE A 364 35.43 -2.43 5.30
CA ILE A 364 36.78 -2.78 5.79
C ILE A 364 36.75 -4.12 6.51
N THR A 365 35.73 -4.35 7.35
CA THR A 365 35.62 -5.58 8.12
C THR A 365 35.60 -6.81 7.22
N ILE A 366 34.90 -6.75 6.09
CA ILE A 366 34.78 -7.90 5.19
C ILE A 366 36.11 -8.27 4.54
N THR A 367 36.97 -7.31 4.21
CA THR A 367 38.26 -7.60 3.58
C THR A 367 39.18 -8.32 4.55
N GLU A 368 39.20 -7.89 5.82
CA GLU A 368 39.98 -8.54 6.88
C GLU A 368 39.43 -9.94 7.23
N VAL A 369 38.10 -10.12 7.29
CA VAL A 369 37.49 -11.44 7.50
C VAL A 369 37.86 -12.38 6.35
N VAL A 370 37.71 -11.95 5.10
CA VAL A 370 38.00 -12.79 3.91
C VAL A 370 39.49 -13.12 3.82
N GLU A 371 40.39 -12.19 4.14
CA GLU A 371 41.83 -12.44 4.23
C GLU A 371 42.18 -13.56 5.23
N ALA A 372 41.45 -13.62 6.36
CA ALA A 372 41.60 -14.66 7.37
C ALA A 372 41.06 -16.05 6.96
N LEU A 373 40.38 -16.18 5.81
CA LEU A 373 39.83 -17.46 5.35
C LEU A 373 40.79 -18.21 4.44
N SER A 374 40.84 -19.53 4.57
CA SER A 374 41.61 -20.43 3.70
C SER A 374 40.78 -21.67 3.34
N ALA A 375 41.27 -22.45 2.37
CA ALA A 375 40.62 -23.69 1.95
C ALA A 375 41.54 -24.88 2.16
N ILE A 376 41.01 -25.95 2.76
CA ILE A 376 41.65 -27.25 2.76
C ILE A 376 41.06 -28.06 1.61
N ALA A 377 41.88 -28.35 0.59
CA ALA A 377 41.47 -29.16 -0.54
C ALA A 377 41.25 -30.62 -0.10
N LYS A 378 40.13 -31.23 -0.51
CA LYS A 378 39.92 -32.67 -0.29
C LYS A 378 40.67 -33.46 -1.38
N PRO A 379 41.52 -34.44 -0.99
CA PRO A 379 42.33 -35.20 -1.96
C PRO A 379 41.48 -35.84 -3.06
N ASN A 380 41.95 -35.77 -4.31
CA ASN A 380 41.35 -36.41 -5.48
C ASN A 380 39.91 -35.98 -5.81
N THR A 381 39.47 -34.81 -5.36
CA THR A 381 38.13 -34.28 -5.65
C THR A 381 38.18 -32.78 -5.99
N PRO A 382 38.23 -32.41 -7.29
CA PRO A 382 38.15 -31.02 -7.73
C PRO A 382 36.90 -30.34 -7.16
N HIS A 383 37.01 -29.07 -6.75
CA HIS A 383 35.92 -28.25 -6.18
C HIS A 383 35.31 -28.76 -4.86
N LYS A 384 35.85 -29.82 -4.26
CA LYS A 384 35.55 -30.19 -2.87
C LYS A 384 36.63 -29.64 -1.95
N ARG A 385 36.27 -28.56 -1.27
CA ARG A 385 37.12 -27.86 -0.29
C ARG A 385 36.35 -27.67 1.01
N ASP A 386 37.09 -27.48 2.09
CA ASP A 386 36.54 -27.04 3.37
C ASP A 386 37.10 -25.66 3.69
N ILE A 387 36.23 -24.65 3.74
CA ILE A 387 36.63 -23.27 4.04
C ILE A 387 36.73 -23.11 5.55
N GLN A 388 37.90 -22.69 6.01
CA GLN A 388 38.23 -22.52 7.42
C GLN A 388 38.82 -21.14 7.67
N ALA A 389 38.55 -20.59 8.84
CA ALA A 389 39.13 -19.34 9.27
C ALA A 389 40.37 -19.58 10.14
N ASP A 390 41.39 -18.74 9.97
CA ASP A 390 42.47 -18.59 10.95
C ASP A 390 41.91 -17.85 12.17
N ASN A 391 41.72 -18.57 13.28
CA ASN A 391 41.17 -18.00 14.51
C ASN A 391 42.05 -16.91 15.11
N HIS A 392 43.37 -16.95 14.91
CA HIS A 392 44.26 -15.90 15.40
C HIS A 392 44.08 -14.62 14.58
N ALA A 393 43.98 -14.76 13.25
CA ALA A 393 43.70 -13.63 12.36
C ALA A 393 42.30 -13.03 12.63
N LEU A 394 41.26 -13.88 12.74
CA LEU A 394 39.90 -13.42 13.08
C LEU A 394 39.84 -12.66 14.40
N ALA A 395 40.58 -13.09 15.42
CA ALA A 395 40.61 -12.39 16.71
C ALA A 395 41.16 -10.96 16.62
N GLN A 396 41.90 -10.61 15.56
CA GLN A 396 42.39 -9.25 15.31
C GLN A 396 41.40 -8.38 14.51
N VAL A 397 40.40 -8.98 13.87
CA VAL A 397 39.40 -8.25 13.09
C VAL A 397 38.45 -7.54 14.05
N THR A 398 38.37 -6.22 13.98
CA THR A 398 37.41 -5.46 14.80
C THR A 398 36.01 -5.49 14.19
N GLY A 399 34.97 -5.48 15.03
CA GLY A 399 33.57 -5.39 14.63
C GLY A 399 32.95 -6.73 14.22
N ILE A 400 33.36 -7.86 14.82
CA ILE A 400 32.75 -9.17 14.53
C ILE A 400 32.39 -9.96 15.79
N THR A 401 31.38 -10.82 15.68
CA THR A 401 31.14 -11.95 16.58
C THR A 401 31.20 -13.23 15.78
N TYR A 402 31.94 -14.24 16.24
CA TYR A 402 32.04 -15.53 15.55
C TYR A 402 32.01 -16.71 16.52
N ARG A 403 31.66 -17.88 15.98
CA ARG A 403 31.67 -19.14 16.74
C ARG A 403 33.05 -19.80 16.64
N GLU A 404 33.73 -19.98 17.76
CA GLU A 404 35.01 -20.69 17.83
C GLU A 404 34.81 -22.20 17.68
N ALA A 405 35.52 -22.81 16.72
CA ALA A 405 35.24 -24.18 16.29
C ALA A 405 35.54 -25.27 17.35
N MET A 406 36.51 -25.05 18.25
CA MET A 406 36.92 -26.06 19.22
C MET A 406 36.02 -26.12 20.46
N THR A 407 35.62 -24.96 20.98
CA THR A 407 34.84 -24.85 22.21
C THR A 407 33.37 -24.54 21.95
N GLY A 408 33.02 -24.11 20.73
CA GLY A 408 31.66 -23.68 20.37
C GLY A 408 31.27 -22.33 20.94
N ARG A 409 32.16 -21.69 21.72
CA ARG A 409 31.95 -20.39 22.35
C ARG A 409 31.86 -19.27 21.31
N PHE A 410 31.07 -18.25 21.61
CA PHE A 410 31.05 -17.02 20.85
C PHE A 410 32.20 -16.11 21.29
N ILE A 411 32.94 -15.60 20.31
CA ILE A 411 33.99 -14.62 20.51
C ILE A 411 33.54 -13.33 19.85
N ARG A 412 33.44 -12.26 20.64
CA ARG A 412 33.20 -10.90 20.16
C ARG A 412 34.50 -10.11 20.21
N THR A 413 34.87 -9.48 19.10
CA THR A 413 36.05 -8.62 19.01
C THR A 413 35.70 -7.17 19.34
N GLY A 414 36.72 -6.31 19.48
CA GLY A 414 36.50 -4.89 19.79
C GLY A 414 35.66 -4.19 18.71
N SER A 415 34.85 -3.20 19.11
CA SER A 415 34.04 -2.40 18.19
C SER A 415 34.92 -1.68 17.15
N ARG A 416 34.42 -1.58 15.91
CA ARG A 416 35.10 -0.87 14.83
C ARG A 416 34.71 0.61 14.80
N GLU A 417 35.69 1.49 14.67
CA GLU A 417 35.42 2.90 14.36
C GLU A 417 34.87 3.04 12.93
N ARG A 418 33.83 3.87 12.77
CA ARG A 418 33.30 4.19 11.44
C ARG A 418 34.34 4.81 10.52
N MET A 419 34.20 4.53 9.23
CA MET A 419 35.06 5.06 8.18
C MET A 419 35.05 6.58 8.17
N LYS A 420 36.26 7.17 8.08
CA LYS A 420 36.44 8.62 8.02
C LYS A 420 36.20 9.20 6.62
N SER A 421 36.43 8.39 5.59
CA SER A 421 36.31 8.77 4.19
C SER A 421 35.61 7.64 3.45
N PRO A 422 34.29 7.73 3.21
CA PRO A 422 33.57 6.64 2.55
C PRO A 422 34.01 6.45 1.09
N ASP A 423 34.63 7.48 0.49
CA ASP A 423 35.19 7.42 -0.86
C ASP A 423 36.37 6.45 -1.04
N THR A 424 36.97 5.92 0.04
CA THR A 424 38.06 4.94 -0.07
C THR A 424 37.60 3.62 -0.69
N VAL A 425 36.29 3.36 -0.68
CA VAL A 425 35.70 2.18 -1.31
C VAL A 425 35.19 2.56 -2.70
N PRO A 426 35.64 1.88 -3.77
CA PRO A 426 35.17 2.18 -5.12
C PRO A 426 33.65 2.04 -5.25
N SER A 427 33.04 2.90 -6.06
CA SER A 427 31.62 2.82 -6.38
C SER A 427 31.34 1.63 -7.30
N PRO A 428 30.32 0.79 -7.03
CA PRO A 428 29.92 -0.28 -7.94
C PRO A 428 29.36 0.22 -9.28
N TYR A 429 28.86 1.46 -9.32
CA TYR A 429 28.46 2.13 -10.56
C TYR A 429 29.69 2.51 -11.40
N LEU A 430 30.67 3.17 -10.78
CA LEU A 430 31.84 3.73 -11.49
C LEU A 430 32.99 2.73 -11.67
N SER A 431 32.97 1.60 -10.96
CA SER A 431 33.92 0.50 -11.16
C SER A 431 33.51 -0.44 -12.30
N GLY A 432 32.35 -0.21 -12.93
CA GLY A 432 31.78 -1.06 -13.96
C GLY A 432 31.19 -2.38 -13.45
N LEU A 433 31.09 -2.57 -12.13
CA LEU A 433 30.48 -3.79 -11.56
C LEU A 433 29.01 -3.90 -11.97
N PHE A 434 28.25 -2.82 -11.90
CA PHE A 434 26.83 -2.82 -12.27
C PHE A 434 26.56 -2.76 -13.78
N ASP A 435 27.55 -2.41 -14.62
CA ASP A 435 27.44 -2.53 -16.08
C ASP A 435 27.14 -3.98 -16.52
N GLN A 436 27.61 -4.94 -15.71
CA GLN A 436 27.51 -6.37 -15.98
C GLN A 436 26.31 -7.05 -15.29
N TYR A 437 25.53 -6.30 -14.51
CA TYR A 437 24.35 -6.83 -13.81
C TYR A 437 23.26 -7.23 -14.82
N GLN A 438 22.55 -8.33 -14.57
CA GLN A 438 21.56 -8.89 -15.51
C GLN A 438 20.15 -9.05 -14.91
N GLY A 439 19.86 -8.34 -13.82
CA GLY A 439 18.53 -8.34 -13.20
C GLY A 439 17.55 -7.36 -13.86
N ARG A 440 16.29 -7.45 -13.46
CA ARG A 440 15.21 -6.58 -13.94
C ARG A 440 15.18 -5.27 -13.17
N VAL A 441 16.20 -4.45 -13.32
CA VAL A 441 16.36 -3.26 -12.46
C VAL A 441 15.38 -2.15 -12.85
N GLU A 442 14.57 -1.77 -11.88
CA GLU A 442 13.70 -0.60 -11.92
C GLU A 442 14.24 0.55 -11.05
N ALA A 443 14.95 0.21 -9.97
CA ALA A 443 15.45 1.15 -8.98
C ALA A 443 16.98 1.07 -8.76
N ALA A 444 17.64 2.23 -8.73
CA ALA A 444 19.03 2.39 -8.29
C ALA A 444 19.08 3.07 -6.92
N ILE A 445 19.98 2.63 -6.04
CA ILE A 445 20.15 3.19 -4.69
C ILE A 445 21.50 3.92 -4.66
N ILE A 446 21.51 5.16 -4.20
CA ILE A 446 22.72 5.96 -4.01
C ILE A 446 22.79 6.51 -2.59
N GLU A 447 24.00 6.77 -2.11
CA GLU A 447 24.26 7.50 -0.86
C GLU A 447 25.02 8.78 -1.21
N THR A 448 24.52 9.95 -0.84
CA THR A 448 25.29 11.19 -0.95
C THR A 448 26.07 11.46 0.34
N ASN A 449 25.58 10.92 1.46
CA ASN A 449 26.22 10.94 2.76
C ASN A 449 25.73 9.79 3.66
N ARG A 450 26.49 9.49 4.72
CA ARG A 450 26.19 8.40 5.67
C ARG A 450 26.18 8.88 7.12
N GLY A 451 25.06 8.62 7.80
CA GLY A 451 24.84 8.87 9.23
C GLY A 451 23.75 9.91 9.52
N CYS A 452 23.33 9.98 10.79
CA CYS A 452 22.26 10.85 11.26
C CYS A 452 22.70 11.61 12.53
N PRO A 453 22.44 12.93 12.65
CA PRO A 453 22.82 13.70 13.84
C PRO A 453 21.77 13.61 14.97
N TYR A 454 20.68 12.86 14.77
CA TYR A 454 19.57 12.74 15.74
C TYR A 454 19.70 11.46 16.56
N GLY A 455 19.27 11.51 17.83
CA GLY A 455 19.38 10.40 18.79
C GLY A 455 18.07 9.67 19.07
N CYS A 456 17.17 9.58 18.07
CA CYS A 456 15.86 8.95 18.22
C CYS A 456 16.00 7.49 18.68
N THR A 457 15.30 7.09 19.74
CA THR A 457 15.49 5.77 20.35
C THR A 457 14.96 4.62 19.51
N PHE A 458 13.96 4.83 18.65
CA PHE A 458 13.42 3.81 17.76
C PHE A 458 14.26 3.57 16.49
N CYS A 459 15.28 4.40 16.22
CA CYS A 459 15.94 4.46 14.93
C CYS A 459 17.37 3.91 14.98
N ASP A 460 17.70 3.02 14.04
CA ASP A 460 19.06 2.47 13.92
C ASP A 460 20.05 3.45 13.26
N TRP A 461 19.58 4.43 12.50
CA TRP A 461 20.48 5.40 11.86
C TRP A 461 21.11 6.36 12.87
N GLY A 462 20.39 6.64 13.96
CA GLY A 462 20.80 7.53 15.05
C GLY A 462 21.36 6.81 16.29
N SER A 463 21.07 5.50 16.42
CA SER A 463 21.58 4.59 17.47
C SER A 463 23.09 4.57 17.54
N ALA A 464 23.71 4.80 16.38
CA ALA A 464 25.10 5.12 16.20
C ALA A 464 25.38 6.53 16.80
N THR A 465 25.40 6.63 18.13
CA THR A 465 26.02 7.68 18.97
C THR A 465 26.20 9.09 18.36
N ASN A 466 25.12 9.85 18.13
CA ASN A 466 25.20 11.32 17.89
C ASN A 466 26.26 11.70 16.81
N GLN A 467 26.23 10.97 15.69
CA GLN A 467 27.39 10.84 14.82
C GLN A 467 27.55 11.96 13.81
N LYS A 468 28.82 12.33 13.58
CA LYS A 468 29.23 13.27 12.54
C LYS A 468 28.98 12.66 11.17
N ILE A 469 28.07 13.25 10.40
CA ILE A 469 27.75 12.87 9.01
C ILE A 469 29.04 12.85 8.16
N ARG A 470 29.22 11.80 7.37
CA ARG A 470 30.32 11.63 6.40
C ARG A 470 29.74 11.77 5.00
N LYS A 471 30.31 12.66 4.19
CA LYS A 471 29.83 12.93 2.83
C LYS A 471 30.70 12.18 1.83
N PHE A 472 30.08 11.64 0.79
CA PHE A 472 30.80 11.21 -0.40
C PHE A 472 31.26 12.43 -1.20
N ASP A 473 32.30 12.26 -2.01
CA ASP A 473 32.74 13.26 -2.95
C ASP A 473 31.59 13.67 -3.89
N LEU A 474 31.46 14.98 -4.15
CA LEU A 474 30.34 15.49 -4.93
C LEU A 474 30.42 15.06 -6.39
N GLN A 475 31.62 15.00 -6.97
CA GLN A 475 31.78 14.57 -8.35
C GLN A 475 31.43 13.09 -8.50
N ARG A 476 31.86 12.24 -7.55
CA ARG A 476 31.44 10.83 -7.50
C ARG A 476 29.90 10.70 -7.55
N VAL A 477 29.18 11.44 -6.71
CA VAL A 477 27.71 11.39 -6.68
C VAL A 477 27.10 11.81 -8.03
N LYS A 478 27.63 12.87 -8.66
CA LYS A 478 27.20 13.31 -9.99
C LYS A 478 27.47 12.27 -11.08
N ASP A 479 28.61 11.59 -11.01
CA ASP A 479 28.96 10.53 -11.96
C ASP A 479 28.03 9.31 -11.80
N GLU A 480 27.68 8.94 -10.56
CA GLU A 480 26.70 7.88 -10.27
C GLU A 480 25.29 8.25 -10.80
N ILE A 481 24.85 9.50 -10.62
CA ILE A 481 23.59 10.01 -11.18
C ILE A 481 23.61 9.99 -12.71
N THR A 482 24.73 10.38 -13.33
CA THR A 482 24.90 10.35 -14.78
C THR A 482 24.80 8.92 -15.31
N TRP A 483 25.43 7.96 -14.63
CA TRP A 483 25.33 6.54 -14.96
C TRP A 483 23.88 6.06 -14.90
N ILE A 484 23.12 6.47 -13.88
CA ILE A 484 21.69 6.15 -13.74
C ILE A 484 20.86 6.69 -14.92
N GLY A 485 21.08 7.95 -15.30
CA GLY A 485 20.42 8.57 -16.46
C GLY A 485 20.73 7.85 -17.78
N GLN A 486 22.01 7.57 -18.04
CA GLN A 486 22.46 6.87 -19.27
C GLN A 486 21.88 5.46 -19.40
N ASN A 487 21.74 4.75 -18.28
CA ASN A 487 21.18 3.40 -18.25
C ASN A 487 19.65 3.37 -18.09
N LYS A 488 18.99 4.54 -18.13
CA LYS A 488 17.53 4.67 -18.15
C LYS A 488 16.84 4.01 -16.95
N ILE A 489 17.44 4.12 -15.77
CA ILE A 489 16.83 3.56 -14.55
C ILE A 489 15.69 4.48 -14.11
N ARG A 490 14.49 3.91 -13.93
CA ARG A 490 13.25 4.67 -13.67
C ARG A 490 13.26 5.36 -12.32
N VAL A 491 13.61 4.63 -11.26
CA VAL A 491 13.55 5.09 -9.88
C VAL A 491 14.96 5.26 -9.32
N MET A 492 15.20 6.37 -8.61
CA MET A 492 16.43 6.57 -7.85
C MET A 492 16.10 6.77 -6.37
N TRP A 493 16.67 5.92 -5.53
CA TRP A 493 16.56 5.93 -4.08
C TRP A 493 17.79 6.63 -3.49
N ILE A 494 17.57 7.75 -2.82
CA ILE A 494 18.62 8.43 -2.07
C ILE A 494 18.58 7.91 -0.63
N ALA A 495 19.44 6.95 -0.33
CA ALA A 495 19.58 6.31 0.98
C ALA A 495 20.33 7.20 1.99
N ASP A 496 20.01 8.49 1.99
CA ASP A 496 20.48 9.45 2.99
C ASP A 496 19.49 9.52 4.16
N ALA A 497 20.01 9.86 5.34
CA ALA A 497 19.19 9.89 6.55
C ALA A 497 18.29 11.12 6.56
N ASN A 498 18.75 12.19 5.92
CA ASN A 498 18.29 13.56 6.05
C ASN A 498 18.73 14.35 4.81
N TYR A 499 18.08 14.15 3.69
CA TYR A 499 18.36 14.89 2.48
C TYR A 499 17.83 16.34 2.59
N GLY A 500 18.64 17.33 2.20
CA GLY A 500 18.34 18.75 2.37
C GLY A 500 18.97 19.39 3.62
N LEU A 501 19.94 18.74 4.25
CA LEU A 501 20.73 19.32 5.34
C LEU A 501 21.75 20.36 4.85
N TYR A 502 22.25 20.23 3.63
CA TYR A 502 23.37 21.01 3.11
C TYR A 502 23.04 21.69 1.78
N ASP A 503 23.74 22.79 1.47
CA ASP A 503 23.55 23.50 0.19
C ASP A 503 23.88 22.62 -1.03
N ARG A 504 24.80 21.65 -0.87
CA ARG A 504 25.10 20.68 -1.92
C ARG A 504 23.91 19.79 -2.30
N ASP A 505 22.93 19.63 -1.41
CA ASP A 505 21.75 18.79 -1.68
C ASP A 505 20.85 19.49 -2.72
N ILE A 506 20.82 20.83 -2.71
CA ILE A 506 20.17 21.62 -3.78
C ILE A 506 20.90 21.42 -5.11
N GLU A 507 22.23 21.46 -5.09
CA GLU A 507 23.06 21.23 -6.28
C GLU A 507 22.88 19.82 -6.86
N ILE A 508 22.78 18.80 -6.00
CA ILE A 508 22.51 17.42 -6.39
C ILE A 508 21.10 17.31 -7.00
N SER A 509 20.08 17.92 -6.37
CA SER A 509 18.72 17.95 -6.89
C SER A 509 18.64 18.59 -8.28
N GLN A 510 19.31 19.72 -8.49
CA GLN A 510 19.38 20.34 -9.81
C GLN A 510 20.04 19.42 -10.83
N PHE A 511 21.15 18.78 -10.44
CA PHE A 511 21.86 17.85 -11.31
C PHE A 511 21.01 16.62 -11.71
N ILE A 512 20.18 16.11 -10.79
CA ILE A 512 19.22 15.03 -11.09
C ILE A 512 18.21 15.47 -12.14
N VAL A 513 17.65 16.68 -12.01
CA VAL A 513 16.69 17.25 -12.98
C VAL A 513 17.35 17.48 -14.34
N ASP A 514 18.58 18.03 -14.36
CA ASP A 514 19.35 18.24 -15.58
C ASP A 514 19.65 16.90 -16.29
N THR A 515 19.98 15.86 -15.51
CA THR A 515 20.21 14.50 -16.02
C THR A 515 18.93 13.92 -16.63
N LYS A 516 17.77 14.11 -15.99
CA LYS A 516 16.48 13.74 -16.56
C LYS A 516 16.19 14.50 -17.86
N ALA A 517 16.43 15.80 -17.90
CA ALA A 517 16.23 16.60 -19.11
C ALA A 517 17.09 16.07 -20.27
N GLN A 518 18.30 15.57 -19.98
CA GLN A 518 19.22 15.01 -20.96
C GLN A 518 18.84 13.58 -21.43
N TYR A 519 18.45 12.70 -20.51
CA TYR A 519 18.30 11.26 -20.80
C TYR A 519 16.87 10.73 -20.70
N GLY A 520 15.94 11.51 -20.15
CA GLY A 520 14.57 11.10 -19.80
C GLY A 520 14.44 10.43 -18.43
N TYR A 521 15.56 10.25 -17.70
CA TYR A 521 15.64 9.48 -16.46
C TYR A 521 16.58 10.15 -15.42
N PRO A 522 16.34 9.97 -14.10
CA PRO A 522 15.25 9.18 -13.50
C PRO A 522 13.89 9.87 -13.64
N GLN A 523 12.81 9.11 -13.49
CA GLN A 523 11.44 9.60 -13.54
C GLN A 523 10.85 9.77 -12.14
N GLU A 524 11.35 9.01 -11.16
CA GLU A 524 10.91 9.01 -9.77
C GLU A 524 12.11 9.06 -8.81
N ILE A 525 11.95 9.78 -7.69
CA ILE A 525 12.94 9.88 -6.61
C ILE A 525 12.29 9.47 -5.31
N VAL A 526 12.93 8.56 -4.58
CA VAL A 526 12.57 8.19 -3.21
C VAL A 526 13.64 8.71 -2.26
N VAL A 527 13.24 9.50 -1.26
CA VAL A 527 14.18 10.19 -0.38
C VAL A 527 13.60 10.46 1.01
N ASN A 528 14.44 10.36 2.04
CA ASN A 528 14.12 10.79 3.40
C ASN A 528 14.56 12.24 3.63
N TYR A 529 13.61 13.18 3.65
CA TYR A 529 13.93 14.60 3.84
C TYR A 529 14.45 14.93 5.25
N THR A 530 15.09 16.09 5.35
CA THR A 530 15.56 16.68 6.60
C THR A 530 14.43 16.85 7.63
N LYS A 531 14.69 16.45 8.87
CA LYS A 531 13.68 16.49 9.96
C LYS A 531 13.46 17.89 10.51
N ASN A 532 14.45 18.76 10.36
CA ASN A 532 14.29 20.19 10.63
C ASN A 532 13.99 20.89 9.32
N SER A 533 12.82 21.54 9.26
CA SER A 533 12.42 22.36 8.12
C SER A 533 13.44 23.47 7.89
N THR A 534 14.03 23.47 6.70
CA THR A 534 14.91 24.54 6.22
C THR A 534 14.44 25.01 4.85
N TRP A 535 14.79 26.24 4.48
CA TRP A 535 14.54 26.80 3.15
C TRP A 535 15.06 25.90 2.01
N ARG A 536 16.07 25.05 2.28
CA ARG A 536 16.62 24.09 1.32
C ARG A 536 15.62 23.04 0.89
N LEU A 537 14.76 22.58 1.81
CA LEU A 537 13.74 21.58 1.50
C LEU A 537 12.72 22.14 0.49
N VAL A 538 12.27 23.37 0.73
CA VAL A 538 11.39 24.09 -0.20
C VAL A 538 12.05 24.22 -1.58
N GLU A 539 13.32 24.58 -1.63
CA GLU A 539 14.06 24.70 -2.89
C GLU A 539 14.21 23.36 -3.63
N ILE A 540 14.57 22.29 -2.91
CA ILE A 540 14.69 20.93 -3.47
C ILE A 540 13.37 20.47 -4.08
N ILE A 541 12.25 20.71 -3.40
CA ILE A 541 10.93 20.27 -3.87
C ILE A 541 10.48 21.09 -5.06
N LYS A 542 10.76 22.40 -5.09
CA LYS A 542 10.56 23.23 -6.29
C LYS A 542 11.36 22.69 -7.47
N ILE A 543 12.65 22.44 -7.29
CA ILE A 543 13.53 21.88 -8.35
C ILE A 543 12.94 20.58 -8.89
N PHE A 544 12.57 19.64 -8.02
CA PHE A 544 11.97 18.37 -8.43
C PHE A 544 10.64 18.59 -9.16
N SER A 545 9.74 19.40 -8.60
CA SER A 545 8.44 19.74 -9.19
C SER A 545 8.58 20.36 -10.58
N ASP A 546 9.44 21.36 -10.74
CA ASP A 546 9.73 22.03 -12.02
C ASP A 546 10.38 21.07 -13.03
N GLY A 547 11.20 20.13 -12.56
CA GLY A 547 11.78 19.04 -13.35
C GLY A 547 10.80 17.92 -13.70
N GLY A 548 9.55 17.99 -13.23
CA GLY A 548 8.55 16.92 -13.32
C GLY A 548 9.00 15.61 -12.68
N ILE A 549 9.96 15.66 -11.74
CA ILE A 549 10.38 14.54 -10.89
C ILE A 549 9.61 14.69 -9.61
N ILE A 550 8.88 13.67 -9.24
CA ILE A 550 7.75 13.94 -8.37
C ILE A 550 8.18 13.60 -6.96
N GLY A 551 8.74 14.60 -6.29
CA GLY A 551 9.11 14.56 -4.89
C GLY A 551 7.96 15.05 -4.04
N GLN A 552 7.16 14.14 -3.50
CA GLN A 552 6.24 14.48 -2.42
C GLN A 552 7.02 15.09 -1.26
N GLY A 553 6.55 16.19 -0.66
CA GLY A 553 7.10 16.65 0.61
C GLY A 553 6.62 15.72 1.73
N ILE A 554 7.55 14.99 2.34
CA ILE A 554 7.25 14.17 3.52
C ILE A 554 7.95 14.78 4.72
N ILE A 555 7.17 15.13 5.74
CA ILE A 555 7.69 15.58 7.03
C ILE A 555 7.54 14.45 8.04
N SER A 556 8.64 13.86 8.48
CA SER A 556 8.58 12.78 9.46
C SER A 556 8.48 13.34 10.88
N ILE A 557 7.28 13.67 11.37
CA ILE A 557 7.07 14.24 12.72
C ILE A 557 6.94 13.14 13.79
N GLN A 558 6.44 11.96 13.43
CA GLN A 558 6.22 10.78 14.26
C GLN A 558 5.20 10.95 15.40
N THR A 559 5.23 12.06 16.15
CA THR A 559 4.20 12.47 17.13
C THR A 559 4.44 13.91 17.57
N THR A 560 3.39 14.59 18.04
CA THR A 560 3.47 15.92 18.66
C THR A 560 3.34 15.88 20.19
N ASP A 561 3.12 14.70 20.78
CA ASP A 561 3.02 14.54 22.23
C ASP A 561 4.38 14.73 22.92
N GLU A 562 4.48 15.76 23.77
CA GLU A 562 5.73 16.15 24.41
C GLU A 562 6.31 15.07 25.33
N GLN A 563 5.46 14.26 25.97
CA GLN A 563 5.88 13.17 26.85
C GLN A 563 6.49 12.03 26.02
N THR A 564 5.83 11.62 24.95
CA THR A 564 6.35 10.63 24.01
C THR A 564 7.65 11.11 23.36
N LEU A 565 7.73 12.38 22.94
CA LEU A 565 8.95 12.99 22.40
C LEU A 565 10.12 13.00 23.38
N GLU A 566 9.86 13.11 24.70
CA GLU A 566 10.87 12.94 25.73
C GLU A 566 11.42 11.52 25.76
N VAL A 567 10.52 10.55 25.84
CA VAL A 567 10.86 9.13 25.97
C VAL A 567 11.67 8.65 24.77
N ILE A 568 11.29 9.07 23.57
CA ILE A 568 11.98 8.67 22.33
C ILE A 568 13.20 9.54 21.99
N ASN A 569 13.61 10.42 22.90
CA ASN A 569 14.76 11.33 22.76
C ASN A 569 14.73 12.23 21.51
N ARG A 570 13.61 12.95 21.34
CA ARG A 570 13.35 13.73 20.13
C ARG A 570 12.84 15.16 20.35
N LYS A 571 12.88 15.64 21.60
CA LYS A 571 12.58 17.05 21.95
C LYS A 571 13.40 18.10 21.19
N ASN A 572 14.54 17.71 20.61
CA ASN A 572 15.43 18.60 19.86
C ASN A 572 14.91 18.98 18.45
N ILE A 573 13.79 18.39 18.01
CA ILE A 573 13.16 18.68 16.72
C ILE A 573 11.95 19.59 16.99
N ARG A 574 12.00 20.84 16.48
CA ARG A 574 11.04 21.89 16.86
C ARG A 574 9.78 21.86 15.99
N THR A 575 8.61 21.73 16.64
CA THR A 575 7.29 21.69 15.98
C THR A 575 6.94 22.99 15.25
N GLN A 576 7.33 24.15 15.80
CA GLN A 576 7.01 25.47 15.26
C GLN A 576 7.53 25.71 13.82
N ARG A 577 8.59 25.01 13.41
CA ARG A 577 9.11 25.09 12.03
C ARG A 577 8.33 24.24 11.03
N TYR A 578 7.44 23.37 11.50
CA TYR A 578 6.55 22.62 10.62
C TYR A 578 5.38 23.47 10.16
N ASP A 579 4.86 24.34 11.02
CA ASP A 579 3.76 25.24 10.66
C ASP A 579 4.20 26.21 9.55
N GLU A 580 5.42 26.76 9.65
CA GLU A 580 6.03 27.59 8.60
C GLU A 580 6.21 26.83 7.28
N LEU A 581 6.56 25.54 7.35
CA LEU A 581 6.76 24.71 6.16
C LEU A 581 5.43 24.32 5.52
N ALA A 582 4.45 23.91 6.33
CA ALA A 582 3.11 23.60 5.86
C ALA A 582 2.53 24.81 5.12
N GLN A 583 2.63 26.01 5.71
CA GLN A 583 2.21 27.24 5.05
C GLN A 583 2.93 27.47 3.72
N ALA A 584 4.26 27.30 3.68
CA ALA A 584 5.01 27.47 2.44
C ALA A 584 4.60 26.48 1.33
N PHE A 585 4.25 25.24 1.68
CA PHE A 585 3.75 24.26 0.71
C PHE A 585 2.35 24.61 0.24
N THR A 586 1.47 25.03 1.15
CA THR A 586 0.13 25.52 0.81
C THR A 586 0.21 26.71 -0.14
N ASP A 587 1.04 27.71 0.16
CA ASP A 587 1.24 28.91 -0.67
C ASP A 587 1.76 28.58 -2.09
N LEU A 588 2.51 27.48 -2.21
CA LEU A 588 3.08 27.00 -3.47
C LEU A 588 2.23 25.93 -4.15
N ASN A 589 1.09 25.54 -3.57
CA ASN A 589 0.23 24.46 -4.04
C ASN A 589 0.99 23.12 -4.24
N LEU A 590 1.89 22.80 -3.31
CA LEU A 590 2.74 21.60 -3.36
C LEU A 590 2.17 20.47 -2.47
N PRO A 591 2.27 19.19 -2.91
CA PRO A 591 1.80 18.07 -2.11
C PRO A 591 2.66 17.89 -0.85
N LEU A 592 1.99 17.81 0.30
CA LEU A 592 2.60 17.60 1.61
C LEU A 592 1.92 16.44 2.32
N SER A 593 2.73 15.58 2.95
CA SER A 593 2.26 14.63 3.95
C SER A 593 3.17 14.61 5.17
N THR A 594 2.71 13.94 6.22
CA THR A 594 3.49 13.65 7.40
C THR A 594 3.53 12.15 7.68
N ASP A 595 4.66 11.68 8.21
CA ASP A 595 4.74 10.36 8.85
C ASP A 595 4.42 10.50 10.34
N LEU A 596 3.58 9.60 10.82
CA LEU A 596 3.35 9.35 12.23
C LEU A 596 3.82 7.95 12.62
N MET A 597 4.18 7.77 13.88
CA MET A 597 4.39 6.46 14.48
C MET A 597 3.30 6.19 15.50
N MET A 598 2.80 4.96 15.45
CA MET A 598 1.76 4.47 16.33
C MET A 598 2.34 3.43 17.28
N GLY A 599 2.00 3.52 18.56
CA GLY A 599 2.53 2.63 19.60
C GLY A 599 3.96 2.99 20.04
N LEU A 600 4.33 4.27 20.02
CA LEU A 600 5.59 4.70 20.64
C LEU A 600 5.48 4.62 22.18
N PRO A 601 6.53 4.22 22.92
CA PRO A 601 6.51 4.28 24.38
C PRO A 601 6.29 5.71 24.88
N GLY A 602 5.27 5.92 25.72
CA GLY A 602 4.78 7.22 26.17
C GLY A 602 3.48 7.66 25.49
N GLN A 603 3.15 7.08 24.34
CA GLN A 603 1.92 7.41 23.61
C GLN A 603 0.70 6.71 24.25
N THR A 604 -0.45 7.35 24.12
CA THR A 604 -1.78 6.85 24.50
C THR A 604 -2.75 6.98 23.32
N VAL A 605 -3.94 6.37 23.41
CA VAL A 605 -5.02 6.56 22.42
C VAL A 605 -5.35 8.04 22.25
N ALA A 606 -5.40 8.79 23.36
CA ALA A 606 -5.75 10.21 23.34
C ALA A 606 -4.67 11.06 22.63
N SER A 607 -3.39 10.83 22.91
CA SER A 607 -2.30 11.56 22.23
C SER A 607 -2.22 11.21 20.74
N PHE A 608 -2.45 9.95 20.36
CA PHE A 608 -2.48 9.56 18.95
C PHE A 608 -3.68 10.21 18.22
N THR A 609 -4.85 10.24 18.85
CA THR A 609 -6.03 10.93 18.32
C THR A 609 -5.78 12.43 18.16
N ALA A 610 -5.06 13.05 19.11
CA ALA A 610 -4.67 14.44 19.03
C ALA A 610 -3.66 14.72 17.90
N ASP A 611 -2.74 13.79 17.62
CA ASP A 611 -1.86 13.89 16.46
C ASP A 611 -2.67 13.89 15.15
N LEU A 612 -3.62 12.96 14.98
CA LEU A 612 -4.51 12.94 13.81
C LEU A 612 -5.32 14.24 13.68
N GLN A 613 -5.90 14.71 14.78
CA GLN A 613 -6.64 15.97 14.84
C GLN A 613 -5.80 17.15 14.34
N ARG A 614 -4.55 17.25 14.78
CA ARG A 614 -3.67 18.35 14.37
C ARG A 614 -3.47 18.40 12.85
N TYR A 615 -3.23 17.27 12.20
CA TYR A 615 -2.98 17.27 10.75
C TYR A 615 -4.25 17.42 9.93
N ILE A 616 -5.39 16.98 10.47
CA ILE A 616 -6.71 17.36 9.95
C ILE A 616 -6.86 18.89 9.95
N ASP A 617 -6.51 19.56 11.06
CA ASP A 617 -6.62 21.03 11.16
C ASP A 617 -5.70 21.75 10.16
N MET A 618 -4.53 21.17 9.88
CA MET A 618 -3.55 21.68 8.92
C MET A 618 -3.87 21.28 7.46
N ASP A 619 -4.87 20.43 7.25
CA ASP A 619 -5.19 19.79 5.96
C ASP A 619 -3.99 19.08 5.30
N VAL A 620 -3.19 18.39 6.13
CA VAL A 620 -2.02 17.60 5.71
C VAL A 620 -2.33 16.12 5.82
N SER A 621 -2.08 15.36 4.75
CA SER A 621 -2.26 13.91 4.77
C SER A 621 -1.28 13.23 5.73
N VAL A 622 -1.76 12.21 6.45
CA VAL A 622 -0.99 11.44 7.43
C VAL A 622 -0.82 10.02 6.94
N LYS A 623 0.40 9.49 7.06
CA LYS A 623 0.69 8.05 7.01
C LYS A 623 1.23 7.63 8.38
N ALA A 624 0.48 6.82 9.11
CA ALA A 624 0.87 6.31 10.42
C ALA A 624 1.38 4.87 10.33
N TYR A 625 2.55 4.61 10.91
CA TYR A 625 3.19 3.30 10.91
C TYR A 625 3.19 2.70 12.32
N PRO A 626 2.78 1.44 12.50
CA PRO A 626 3.02 0.71 13.74
C PRO A 626 4.52 0.68 14.06
N THR A 627 4.88 0.94 15.31
CA THR A 627 6.28 0.96 15.74
C THR A 627 6.83 -0.46 15.74
N GLN A 628 7.88 -0.69 14.95
CA GLN A 628 8.65 -1.93 14.94
C GLN A 628 9.95 -1.75 15.73
N LEU A 629 10.26 -2.71 16.59
CA LEU A 629 11.50 -2.76 17.35
C LEU A 629 12.66 -3.16 16.43
N LEU A 630 13.55 -2.22 16.14
CA LEU A 630 14.76 -2.49 15.37
C LEU A 630 15.86 -3.02 16.30
N PRO A 631 16.53 -4.13 15.96
CA PRO A 631 17.41 -4.88 16.88
C PRO A 631 18.59 -4.06 17.41
N ASN A 632 19.03 -3.05 16.65
CA ASN A 632 20.20 -2.22 16.95
C ASN A 632 19.84 -0.79 17.37
N SER A 633 18.54 -0.47 17.48
CA SER A 633 18.10 0.83 18.00
C SER A 633 18.32 0.95 19.52
N PRO A 634 18.40 2.17 20.11
CA PRO A 634 18.45 2.31 21.56
C PRO A 634 17.21 1.75 22.26
N MET A 635 16.07 1.69 21.56
CA MET A 635 14.83 1.12 22.07
C MET A 635 14.94 -0.39 22.32
N ALA A 636 15.79 -1.09 21.58
CA ALA A 636 16.08 -2.51 21.78
C ALA A 636 17.16 -2.77 22.85
N GLU A 637 17.73 -1.73 23.46
CA GLU A 637 18.62 -1.91 24.60
C GLU A 637 17.84 -2.56 25.76
N PRO A 638 18.34 -3.64 26.40
CA PRO A 638 17.60 -4.35 27.45
C PRO A 638 17.10 -3.44 28.59
N GLY A 639 17.92 -2.49 29.03
CA GLY A 639 17.54 -1.53 30.06
C GLY A 639 16.45 -0.55 29.62
N TYR A 640 16.39 -0.19 28.34
CA TYR A 640 15.32 0.65 27.80
C TYR A 640 14.00 -0.13 27.71
N MET A 641 14.06 -1.38 27.21
CA MET A 641 12.89 -2.26 27.13
C MET A 641 12.29 -2.52 28.52
N GLU A 642 13.12 -2.81 29.52
CA GLU A 642 12.66 -3.02 30.90
C GLU A 642 12.04 -1.74 31.49
N LYS A 643 12.72 -0.59 31.34
CA LYS A 643 12.26 0.69 31.88
C LYS A 643 10.88 1.10 31.37
N TYR A 644 10.57 0.81 30.11
CA TYR A 644 9.32 1.22 29.46
C TYR A 644 8.36 0.04 29.20
N GLU A 645 8.61 -1.12 29.82
CA GLU A 645 7.78 -2.33 29.75
C GLU A 645 7.42 -2.74 28.30
N ILE A 646 8.36 -2.62 27.37
CA ILE A 646 8.12 -2.83 25.94
C ILE A 646 7.90 -4.31 25.65
N LYS A 647 6.79 -4.63 24.99
CA LYS A 647 6.48 -5.98 24.48
C LYS A 647 6.22 -5.93 22.99
N THR A 648 6.62 -6.97 22.29
CA THR A 648 6.44 -7.10 20.84
C THR A 648 5.71 -8.39 20.46
N ASP A 649 5.20 -8.45 19.23
CA ASP A 649 4.78 -9.68 18.57
C ASP A 649 5.97 -10.44 17.93
N GLU A 650 5.68 -11.54 17.23
CA GLU A 650 6.67 -12.35 16.51
C GLU A 650 7.39 -11.60 15.37
N HIS A 651 6.82 -10.50 14.89
CA HIS A 651 7.39 -9.65 13.84
C HIS A 651 8.06 -8.39 14.40
N SER A 652 8.28 -8.36 15.73
CA SER A 652 8.89 -7.26 16.45
C SER A 652 8.07 -5.96 16.45
N PHE A 653 6.78 -5.98 16.10
CA PHE A 653 5.91 -4.81 16.29
C PHE A 653 5.52 -4.67 17.76
N LEU A 654 5.53 -3.44 18.29
CA LEU A 654 5.19 -3.18 19.68
C LEU A 654 3.69 -3.41 19.93
N THR A 655 3.38 -4.29 20.88
CA THR A 655 2.01 -4.65 21.26
C THR A 655 1.54 -3.96 22.54
N SER A 656 2.47 -3.60 23.43
CA SER A 656 2.20 -2.82 24.64
C SER A 656 3.47 -2.20 25.20
N THR A 657 3.29 -1.16 26.01
CA THR A 657 4.35 -0.50 26.79
C THR A 657 3.78 -0.08 28.15
N TYR A 658 4.58 0.58 28.98
CA TYR A 658 4.12 1.18 30.24
C TYR A 658 2.97 2.20 30.07
N SER A 659 2.76 2.75 28.86
CA SER A 659 1.77 3.79 28.60
C SER A 659 0.50 3.29 27.88
N TYR A 660 0.49 2.07 27.33
CA TYR A 660 -0.66 1.54 26.61
C TYR A 660 -0.71 0.01 26.61
N THR A 661 -1.93 -0.52 26.60
CA THR A 661 -2.22 -1.97 26.57
C THR A 661 -2.42 -2.49 25.15
N PRO A 662 -2.47 -3.83 24.93
CA PRO A 662 -2.82 -4.37 23.62
C PRO A 662 -4.19 -3.92 23.09
N ALA A 663 -5.16 -3.68 23.99
CA ALA A 663 -6.48 -3.15 23.61
C ALA A 663 -6.39 -1.70 23.14
N ASP A 664 -5.53 -0.88 23.77
CA ASP A 664 -5.27 0.49 23.32
C ASP A 664 -4.59 0.50 21.95
N MET A 665 -3.66 -0.42 21.69
CA MET A 665 -3.03 -0.58 20.37
C MET A 665 -4.06 -0.96 19.30
N GLN A 666 -4.97 -1.90 19.60
CA GLN A 666 -6.09 -2.22 18.71
C GLN A 666 -7.00 -1.01 18.45
N ARG A 667 -7.25 -0.20 19.49
CA ARG A 667 -8.05 1.03 19.35
C ARG A 667 -7.36 2.08 18.47
N MET A 668 -6.05 2.29 18.63
CA MET A 668 -5.29 3.22 17.77
C MET A 668 -5.29 2.75 16.31
N ASN A 669 -5.08 1.46 16.05
CA ASN A 669 -5.18 0.89 14.69
C ASN A 669 -6.57 1.15 14.08
N ALA A 670 -7.64 0.80 14.80
CA ALA A 670 -8.99 0.98 14.29
C ALA A 670 -9.35 2.46 14.05
N LEU A 671 -8.91 3.37 14.92
CA LEU A 671 -9.07 4.82 14.70
C LEU A 671 -8.29 5.29 13.47
N TYR A 672 -7.09 4.78 13.26
CA TYR A 672 -6.31 5.09 12.08
C TYR A 672 -6.99 4.58 10.81
N ASP A 673 -7.56 3.37 10.82
CA ASP A 673 -8.32 2.85 9.66
C ASP A 673 -9.52 3.76 9.31
N VAL A 674 -10.25 4.24 10.31
CA VAL A 674 -11.34 5.22 10.10
C VAL A 674 -10.79 6.55 9.58
N TYR A 675 -9.66 7.03 10.10
CA TYR A 675 -9.00 8.22 9.58
C TYR A 675 -8.61 8.07 8.10
N VAL A 676 -8.04 6.92 7.72
CA VAL A 676 -7.59 6.65 6.35
C VAL A 676 -8.77 6.73 5.39
N MET A 677 -9.94 6.15 5.70
CA MET A 677 -11.12 6.31 4.83
C MET A 677 -11.66 7.73 4.85
N ALA A 678 -11.79 8.32 6.04
CA ALA A 678 -12.52 9.57 6.23
C ALA A 678 -11.78 10.78 5.66
N ASP A 679 -10.51 10.95 6.03
CA ASP A 679 -9.71 12.12 5.65
C ASP A 679 -8.60 11.76 4.65
N GLY A 680 -7.99 10.56 4.77
CA GLY A 680 -6.97 10.09 3.83
C GLY A 680 -7.51 9.97 2.41
N TYR A 681 -8.50 9.11 2.18
CA TYR A 681 -9.22 8.97 0.92
C TYR A 681 -10.33 10.00 0.73
N SER A 682 -10.41 10.99 1.63
CA SER A 682 -11.33 12.13 1.57
C SER A 682 -12.83 11.82 1.61
N LEU A 683 -13.23 10.59 1.97
CA LEU A 683 -14.64 10.17 1.99
C LEU A 683 -15.53 11.04 2.90
N LEU A 684 -14.95 11.65 3.93
CA LEU A 684 -15.63 12.51 4.90
C LEU A 684 -14.89 13.84 5.14
N ARG A 685 -13.87 14.18 4.34
CA ARG A 685 -12.97 15.33 4.60
C ARG A 685 -13.72 16.63 4.87
N TYR A 686 -14.67 17.00 4.01
CA TYR A 686 -15.44 18.25 4.15
C TYR A 686 -16.46 18.17 5.28
N VAL A 687 -17.07 17.00 5.50
CA VAL A 687 -17.97 16.75 6.63
C VAL A 687 -17.24 16.94 7.96
N LEU A 688 -16.04 16.37 8.13
CA LEU A 688 -15.23 16.54 9.32
C LEU A 688 -14.97 18.03 9.61
N ARG A 689 -14.63 18.80 8.57
CA ARG A 689 -14.38 20.25 8.72
C ARG A 689 -15.64 21.02 9.07
N TYR A 690 -16.77 20.74 8.43
CA TYR A 690 -18.05 21.37 8.75
C TYR A 690 -18.47 21.10 10.21
N MET A 691 -18.42 19.84 10.65
CA MET A 691 -18.76 19.47 12.03
C MET A 691 -17.85 20.13 13.05
N GLN A 692 -16.57 20.27 12.74
CA GLN A 692 -15.62 20.94 13.60
C GLN A 692 -15.80 22.46 13.65
N TRP A 693 -15.96 23.09 12.49
CA TRP A 693 -15.95 24.54 12.35
C TRP A 693 -17.25 25.18 12.80
N GLU A 694 -18.40 24.54 12.56
CA GLU A 694 -19.71 25.11 12.87
C GLU A 694 -20.37 24.49 14.10
N HIS A 695 -20.09 23.22 14.39
CA HIS A 695 -20.76 22.46 15.46
C HIS A 695 -19.84 22.11 16.62
N GLY A 696 -18.56 22.50 16.57
CA GLY A 696 -17.59 22.27 17.64
C GLY A 696 -17.24 20.80 17.88
N VAL A 697 -17.60 19.90 16.97
CA VAL A 697 -17.28 18.48 17.07
C VAL A 697 -15.91 18.25 16.44
N MET A 698 -14.89 18.06 17.28
CA MET A 698 -13.53 17.78 16.81
C MET A 698 -13.52 16.54 15.91
N ALA A 699 -12.76 16.58 14.81
CA ALA A 699 -12.69 15.48 13.86
C ALA A 699 -12.29 14.15 14.53
N GLY A 700 -11.29 14.16 15.42
CA GLY A 700 -10.89 12.95 16.18
C GLY A 700 -12.05 12.37 17.02
N THR A 701 -12.89 13.23 17.59
CA THR A 701 -14.12 12.80 18.29
C THR A 701 -15.16 12.24 17.34
N PHE A 702 -15.34 12.86 16.16
CA PHE A 702 -16.25 12.35 15.13
C PHE A 702 -15.83 10.95 14.65
N LEU A 703 -14.54 10.75 14.36
CA LEU A 703 -13.98 9.46 13.95
C LEU A 703 -14.18 8.39 15.03
N ALA A 704 -13.95 8.73 16.31
CA ALA A 704 -14.17 7.82 17.43
C ALA A 704 -15.65 7.44 17.60
N ASN A 705 -16.56 8.41 17.53
CA ASN A 705 -18.01 8.16 17.60
C ASN A 705 -18.47 7.26 16.45
N LEU A 706 -18.03 7.55 15.22
CA LEU A 706 -18.35 6.75 14.05
C LEU A 706 -17.89 5.29 14.22
N LEU A 707 -16.66 5.10 14.68
CA LEU A 707 -16.12 3.77 14.95
C LEU A 707 -16.93 3.03 16.02
N ASP A 708 -17.25 3.70 17.14
CA ASP A 708 -18.00 3.10 18.26
C ASP A 708 -19.42 2.74 17.85
N ASP A 709 -20.11 3.63 17.13
CA ASP A 709 -21.49 3.42 16.68
C ASP A 709 -21.57 2.26 15.66
N CYS A 710 -20.66 2.20 14.68
CA CYS A 710 -20.58 1.09 13.72
C CYS A 710 -20.17 -0.26 14.36
N GLN A 711 -19.51 -0.23 15.52
CA GLN A 711 -19.19 -1.44 16.28
C GLN A 711 -20.35 -1.90 17.17
N ALA A 712 -21.04 -0.96 17.81
CA ALA A 712 -22.16 -1.23 18.69
C ALA A 712 -23.41 -1.70 17.91
N GLU A 713 -23.72 -1.02 16.81
CA GLU A 713 -24.92 -1.24 16.00
C GLU A 713 -24.58 -1.29 14.49
N PRO A 714 -23.82 -2.32 14.04
CA PRO A 714 -23.32 -2.40 12.66
C PRO A 714 -24.41 -2.39 11.59
N ASP A 715 -25.62 -2.88 11.92
CA ASP A 715 -26.76 -2.95 11.01
C ASP A 715 -27.62 -1.67 11.02
N ALA A 716 -27.37 -0.71 11.92
CA ALA A 716 -28.13 0.55 11.98
C ALA A 716 -27.75 1.51 10.85
N TYR A 717 -26.47 1.51 10.46
CA TYR A 717 -25.91 2.30 9.35
C TYR A 717 -25.02 1.40 8.49
N PRO A 718 -25.63 0.51 7.67
CA PRO A 718 -24.90 -0.55 6.97
C PRO A 718 -23.86 -0.04 5.97
N LEU A 719 -24.10 1.04 5.23
CA LEU A 719 -23.14 1.60 4.27
C LEU A 719 -21.98 2.31 4.98
N MET A 720 -22.26 2.97 6.10
CA MET A 720 -21.22 3.55 6.97
C MET A 720 -20.36 2.46 7.61
N THR A 721 -20.98 1.37 8.08
CA THR A 721 -20.26 0.20 8.58
C THR A 721 -19.41 -0.44 7.49
N TRP A 722 -19.92 -0.51 6.25
CA TRP A 722 -19.11 -0.93 5.10
C TRP A 722 -17.90 -0.01 4.89
N ALA A 723 -18.11 1.31 4.93
CA ALA A 723 -17.03 2.28 4.80
C ALA A 723 -15.92 2.06 5.84
N VAL A 724 -16.30 1.87 7.11
CA VAL A 724 -15.37 1.63 8.22
C VAL A 724 -14.61 0.31 8.06
N ARG A 725 -15.25 -0.74 7.54
CA ARG A 725 -14.67 -2.11 7.52
C ARG A 725 -13.94 -2.47 6.24
N TYR A 726 -14.37 -1.96 5.09
CA TYR A 726 -13.98 -2.53 3.79
C TYR A 726 -13.49 -1.49 2.78
N PHE A 727 -13.81 -0.20 2.93
CA PHE A 727 -13.47 0.81 1.93
C PHE A 727 -11.96 1.00 1.71
N ASN A 728 -11.16 0.87 2.77
CA ASN A 728 -9.70 0.98 2.66
C ASN A 728 -9.08 -0.10 1.75
N GLU A 729 -9.74 -1.24 1.56
CA GLU A 729 -9.31 -2.29 0.64
C GLU A 729 -10.03 -2.18 -0.70
N ASP A 730 -11.36 -2.08 -0.67
CA ASP A 730 -12.20 -2.27 -1.86
C ASP A 730 -12.36 -1.01 -2.72
N LYS A 731 -12.18 0.20 -2.14
CA LYS A 731 -12.36 1.49 -2.83
C LYS A 731 -13.70 1.63 -3.57
N SER A 732 -14.71 0.92 -3.07
CA SER A 732 -16.05 0.89 -3.65
C SER A 732 -17.09 1.13 -2.57
N MET A 733 -18.27 1.53 -3.05
CA MET A 733 -19.42 1.79 -2.22
C MET A 733 -20.62 1.05 -2.83
N PRO A 734 -21.13 0.00 -2.19
CA PRO A 734 -22.28 -0.74 -2.69
C PRO A 734 -23.47 0.19 -2.91
N SER A 735 -24.10 0.07 -4.07
CA SER A 735 -25.24 0.90 -4.47
C SER A 735 -24.90 2.39 -4.63
N GLY A 736 -23.64 2.73 -4.90
CA GLY A 736 -23.23 4.08 -5.28
C GLY A 736 -23.07 5.08 -4.13
N TRP A 737 -22.46 6.21 -4.46
CA TRP A 737 -22.14 7.26 -3.48
C TRP A 737 -23.37 7.94 -2.87
N ALA A 738 -24.42 8.19 -3.66
CA ALA A 738 -25.59 8.92 -3.20
C ALA A 738 -26.28 8.25 -2.00
N ASN A 739 -26.45 6.94 -2.03
CA ASN A 739 -27.06 6.18 -0.93
C ASN A 739 -26.20 6.25 0.35
N PHE A 740 -24.87 6.14 0.22
CA PHE A 740 -23.95 6.28 1.35
C PHE A 740 -24.03 7.67 1.97
N TYR A 741 -24.01 8.72 1.15
CA TYR A 741 -24.06 10.10 1.62
C TYR A 741 -25.42 10.50 2.20
N GLN A 742 -26.51 9.89 1.74
CA GLN A 742 -27.83 10.01 2.36
C GLN A 742 -27.87 9.34 3.75
N GLU A 743 -27.30 8.15 3.89
CA GLU A 743 -27.18 7.47 5.18
C GLU A 743 -26.31 8.29 6.16
N LEU A 744 -25.19 8.84 5.68
CA LEU A 744 -24.32 9.73 6.44
C LEU A 744 -25.05 10.99 6.92
N TYR A 745 -25.84 11.63 6.05
CA TYR A 745 -26.66 12.79 6.42
C TYR A 745 -27.62 12.42 7.56
N ALA A 746 -28.33 11.30 7.44
CA ALA A 746 -29.26 10.81 8.46
C ALA A 746 -28.54 10.50 9.80
N TYR A 747 -27.37 9.85 9.74
CA TYR A 747 -26.54 9.59 10.91
C TYR A 747 -26.15 10.88 11.62
N ILE A 748 -25.65 11.89 10.89
CA ILE A 748 -25.21 13.15 11.49
C ILE A 748 -26.37 13.86 12.17
N CYS A 749 -27.52 13.97 11.49
CA CYS A 749 -28.72 14.58 12.07
C CYS A 749 -29.18 13.85 13.35
N ALA A 750 -29.21 12.52 13.33
CA ALA A 750 -29.62 11.73 14.48
C ALA A 750 -28.62 11.80 15.64
N ARG A 751 -27.33 11.61 15.37
CA ARG A 751 -26.27 11.48 16.38
C ARG A 751 -25.92 12.80 17.07
N TYR A 752 -26.01 13.91 16.34
CA TYR A 752 -25.60 15.24 16.80
C TYR A 752 -26.78 16.22 16.95
N ALA A 753 -28.03 15.73 16.83
CA ALA A 753 -29.25 16.51 16.98
C ALA A 753 -29.32 17.77 16.09
N LEU A 754 -28.75 17.70 14.88
CA LEU A 754 -28.89 18.75 13.89
C LEU A 754 -30.30 18.69 13.32
N THR A 755 -31.13 19.68 13.66
CA THR A 755 -32.50 19.76 13.18
C THR A 755 -32.50 20.30 11.75
N PRO A 756 -33.05 19.56 10.77
CA PRO A 756 -33.36 20.15 9.48
C PRO A 756 -34.35 21.28 9.73
N SER A 757 -34.05 22.48 9.24
CA SER A 757 -34.95 23.64 9.26
C SER A 757 -36.28 23.38 8.53
N SER A 758 -36.34 22.38 7.64
CA SER A 758 -37.56 21.94 6.94
C SER A 758 -37.44 20.49 6.40
N PRO A 759 -38.54 19.73 6.23
CA PRO A 759 -38.56 18.43 5.54
C PRO A 759 -38.22 18.46 4.04
N THR A 760 -37.91 19.64 3.47
CA THR A 760 -37.41 19.83 2.08
C THR A 760 -35.98 20.39 2.04
N ASP A 761 -35.17 20.12 3.06
CA ASP A 761 -33.84 20.72 3.34
C ASP A 761 -32.69 20.37 2.37
N ALA A 762 -32.99 20.16 1.09
CA ALA A 762 -31.99 20.21 0.01
C ALA A 762 -31.23 21.56 -0.07
N GLN A 763 -31.61 22.53 0.78
CA GLN A 763 -31.05 23.88 0.90
C GLN A 763 -30.30 24.13 2.23
N SER A 764 -29.99 23.09 3.01
CA SER A 764 -29.19 23.24 4.23
C SER A 764 -27.68 23.34 3.96
N ALA A 765 -26.94 23.94 4.88
CA ALA A 765 -25.48 23.96 4.85
C ALA A 765 -24.89 22.53 4.82
N LEU A 766 -25.43 21.61 5.63
CA LEU A 766 -25.00 20.21 5.63
C LEU A 766 -25.25 19.52 4.28
N ALA A 767 -26.40 19.76 3.63
CA ALA A 767 -26.68 19.22 2.30
C ALA A 767 -25.64 19.69 1.27
N THR A 768 -25.25 20.96 1.31
CA THR A 768 -24.18 21.49 0.45
C THR A 768 -22.85 20.77 0.69
N VAL A 769 -22.46 20.58 1.95
CA VAL A 769 -21.22 19.85 2.31
C VAL A 769 -21.26 18.41 1.79
N ILE A 770 -22.39 17.71 1.97
CA ILE A 770 -22.59 16.34 1.50
C ILE A 770 -22.50 16.27 -0.03
N SER A 771 -23.15 17.19 -0.76
CA SER A 771 -23.07 17.25 -2.22
C SER A 771 -21.65 17.45 -2.72
N VAL A 772 -20.86 18.32 -2.07
CA VAL A 772 -19.44 18.52 -2.42
C VAL A 772 -18.61 17.26 -2.15
N ASN A 773 -18.79 16.64 -0.98
CA ASN A 773 -18.07 15.40 -0.64
C ASN A 773 -18.42 14.26 -1.60
N GLN A 774 -19.69 14.12 -2.00
CA GLN A 774 -20.15 13.16 -2.99
C GLN A 774 -19.52 13.41 -4.36
N ALA A 775 -19.56 14.64 -4.85
CA ALA A 775 -19.03 15.00 -6.16
C ALA A 775 -17.50 14.91 -6.24
N ALA A 776 -16.81 14.92 -5.10
CA ALA A 776 -15.37 14.71 -5.01
C ALA A 776 -14.94 13.24 -5.16
N MET A 777 -15.86 12.28 -5.07
CA MET A 777 -15.53 10.86 -5.18
C MET A 777 -15.53 10.38 -6.64
N PRO A 778 -14.49 9.64 -7.09
CA PRO A 778 -14.46 9.03 -8.42
C PRO A 778 -15.59 8.03 -8.60
N ASP A 779 -16.22 8.05 -9.77
CA ASP A 779 -17.24 7.09 -10.18
C ASP A 779 -17.08 6.79 -11.67
N ASP A 780 -16.94 5.52 -12.04
CA ASP A 780 -16.79 5.08 -13.43
C ASP A 780 -18.10 5.10 -14.22
N ALA A 781 -19.22 5.31 -13.54
CA ALA A 781 -20.50 5.55 -14.16
C ALA A 781 -20.67 7.00 -14.64
N LEU A 782 -19.83 7.95 -14.20
CA LEU A 782 -19.96 9.38 -14.52
C LEU A 782 -18.97 9.85 -15.59
N GLN A 783 -19.29 10.98 -16.24
CA GLN A 783 -18.40 11.65 -17.18
C GLN A 783 -17.83 12.92 -16.55
N TYR A 784 -16.55 13.16 -16.77
CA TYR A 784 -15.84 14.33 -16.26
C TYR A 784 -15.38 15.24 -17.42
N PRO A 785 -15.41 16.59 -17.29
CA PRO A 785 -15.74 17.34 -16.07
C PRO A 785 -17.21 17.24 -15.65
N TYR A 786 -17.43 17.15 -14.34
CA TYR A 786 -18.74 17.09 -13.71
C TYR A 786 -18.97 18.37 -12.89
N THR A 787 -20.12 19.03 -13.02
CA THR A 787 -20.42 20.28 -12.30
C THR A 787 -21.67 20.13 -11.45
N VAL A 788 -21.61 20.64 -10.22
CA VAL A 788 -22.72 20.63 -9.27
C VAL A 788 -23.10 22.06 -8.92
N ASP A 789 -24.38 22.37 -9.00
CA ASP A 789 -24.94 23.63 -8.49
C ASP A 789 -25.12 23.51 -6.97
N LEU A 790 -24.59 24.48 -6.24
CA LEU A 790 -24.55 24.52 -4.78
C LEU A 790 -25.40 25.69 -4.27
N VAL A 791 -26.16 25.42 -3.20
CA VAL A 791 -26.98 26.44 -2.54
C VAL A 791 -26.12 27.47 -1.82
N HIS A 792 -24.93 27.06 -1.38
CA HIS A 792 -23.93 27.93 -0.75
C HIS A 792 -22.57 27.78 -1.45
N ASP A 793 -21.83 28.88 -1.56
CA ASP A 793 -20.49 28.94 -2.14
C ASP A 793 -19.49 28.25 -1.22
N PHE A 794 -19.35 26.95 -1.44
CA PHE A 794 -18.48 26.09 -0.66
C PHE A 794 -17.00 26.46 -0.84
N VAL A 795 -16.59 26.94 -2.01
CA VAL A 795 -15.20 27.30 -2.28
C VAL A 795 -14.82 28.53 -1.45
N ALA A 796 -15.65 29.57 -1.45
CA ALA A 796 -15.46 30.74 -0.61
C ALA A 796 -15.50 30.38 0.89
N TYR A 797 -16.41 29.50 1.30
CA TYR A 797 -16.49 29.00 2.68
C TYR A 797 -15.24 28.20 3.10
N PHE A 798 -14.71 27.34 2.24
CA PHE A 798 -13.62 26.44 2.61
C PHE A 798 -12.26 27.15 2.61
N THR A 799 -12.08 28.15 1.74
CA THR A 799 -10.83 28.91 1.57
C THR A 799 -10.74 30.17 2.43
N GLN A 800 -11.78 30.48 3.20
CA GLN A 800 -11.80 31.68 4.06
C GLN A 800 -10.71 31.66 5.14
N ASN A 801 -10.32 32.85 5.59
CA ASN A 801 -9.37 33.01 6.69
C ASN A 801 -9.95 32.42 7.98
N THR A 802 -9.17 31.56 8.65
CA THR A 802 -9.57 30.88 9.89
C THR A 802 -9.97 31.83 11.02
N ALA A 803 -9.41 33.05 11.07
CA ALA A 803 -9.71 34.04 12.10
C ALA A 803 -11.06 34.76 11.90
N GLU A 804 -11.63 34.73 10.69
CA GLU A 804 -12.85 35.47 10.30
C GLU A 804 -13.95 34.52 9.82
N ARG A 805 -13.94 33.27 10.30
CA ARG A 805 -14.79 32.20 9.75
C ARG A 805 -16.28 32.50 9.91
N LEU A 806 -16.97 32.71 8.79
CA LEU A 806 -18.42 32.84 8.71
C LEU A 806 -19.08 31.47 8.46
N PRO A 807 -20.32 31.26 8.94
CA PRO A 807 -21.10 30.05 8.65
C PRO A 807 -21.34 29.88 7.15
N LEU A 808 -21.39 28.64 6.66
CA LEU A 808 -21.64 28.32 5.25
C LEU A 808 -22.95 28.93 4.72
N GLU A 809 -23.98 29.02 5.57
CA GLU A 809 -25.28 29.63 5.21
C GLU A 809 -25.19 31.12 4.83
N SER A 810 -24.10 31.80 5.22
CA SER A 810 -23.88 33.21 4.87
C SER A 810 -23.39 33.42 3.43
N PHE A 811 -22.98 32.34 2.76
CA PHE A 811 -22.49 32.37 1.39
C PHE A 811 -23.64 32.11 0.41
N GLY A 812 -23.69 32.89 -0.67
CA GLY A 812 -24.71 32.75 -1.71
C GLY A 812 -24.53 31.50 -2.58
N THR A 813 -25.37 31.31 -3.60
CA THR A 813 -25.28 30.16 -4.50
C THR A 813 -24.03 30.20 -5.37
N ALA A 814 -23.45 29.04 -5.67
CA ALA A 814 -22.33 28.90 -6.59
C ALA A 814 -22.41 27.58 -7.37
N SER A 815 -21.50 27.35 -8.30
CA SER A 815 -21.33 26.07 -8.98
C SER A 815 -19.89 25.60 -8.79
N MET A 816 -19.67 24.30 -8.63
CA MET A 816 -18.34 23.73 -8.45
C MET A 816 -18.08 22.63 -9.47
N THR A 817 -16.92 22.66 -10.11
CA THR A 817 -16.51 21.70 -11.15
C THR A 817 -15.46 20.72 -10.64
N PHE A 818 -15.67 19.44 -10.95
CA PHE A 818 -14.79 18.33 -10.62
C PHE A 818 -14.24 17.71 -11.89
N THR A 819 -12.93 17.43 -11.90
CA THR A 819 -12.22 16.86 -13.05
C THR A 819 -11.45 15.61 -12.65
N ASP A 820 -11.26 14.70 -13.60
CA ASP A 820 -10.46 13.48 -13.40
C ASP A 820 -9.24 13.44 -14.33
N PRO A 821 -8.29 14.41 -14.23
CA PRO A 821 -7.10 14.43 -15.08
C PRO A 821 -6.20 13.22 -14.87
N ASN A 822 -6.36 12.57 -13.72
CA ASN A 822 -5.60 11.42 -13.25
C ASN A 822 -6.28 10.08 -13.59
N LYS A 823 -7.48 10.10 -14.21
CA LYS A 823 -8.22 8.89 -14.58
C LYS A 823 -8.51 7.95 -13.38
N LEU A 824 -8.67 8.49 -12.17
CA LEU A 824 -8.99 7.73 -10.95
C LEU A 824 -10.22 6.83 -11.12
N SER A 825 -11.20 7.27 -11.90
CA SER A 825 -12.42 6.52 -12.18
C SER A 825 -12.16 5.24 -12.97
N ILE A 826 -11.15 5.23 -13.85
CA ILE A 826 -10.94 4.13 -14.83
C ILE A 826 -9.61 3.39 -14.67
N VAL A 827 -8.70 3.85 -13.83
CA VAL A 827 -7.40 3.20 -13.56
C VAL A 827 -7.55 2.12 -12.49
N ASP A 828 -6.79 1.04 -12.64
CA ASP A 828 -6.61 0.04 -11.58
C ASP A 828 -5.57 0.54 -10.58
N LEU A 829 -6.02 1.02 -9.42
CA LEU A 829 -5.12 1.55 -8.39
C LEU A 829 -4.13 0.52 -7.82
N ASN A 830 -4.38 -0.78 -7.97
CA ASN A 830 -3.41 -1.80 -7.59
C ASN A 830 -2.14 -1.76 -8.47
N SER A 831 -2.18 -1.00 -9.57
CA SER A 831 -1.08 -0.82 -10.52
C SER A 831 -0.37 0.54 -10.45
N ALA A 832 -0.74 1.40 -9.49
CA ALA A 832 -0.19 2.76 -9.39
C ALA A 832 1.01 2.84 -8.41
N GLN A 833 2.12 3.38 -8.93
CA GLN A 833 3.37 3.78 -8.26
C GLN A 833 4.16 2.71 -7.46
N TYR A 834 5.49 2.89 -7.42
CA TYR A 834 6.43 2.05 -6.68
C TYR A 834 6.36 2.23 -5.16
N ASP A 835 6.08 3.46 -4.71
CA ASP A 835 5.94 3.83 -3.30
C ASP A 835 5.03 5.08 -3.18
N SER A 836 3.76 4.90 -2.84
CA SER A 836 2.85 6.03 -2.55
C SER A 836 2.83 6.35 -1.06
N HIS A 837 3.20 7.58 -0.72
CA HIS A 837 3.14 8.14 0.63
C HIS A 837 1.91 9.05 0.83
N GLN A 838 0.97 9.07 -0.13
CA GLN A 838 -0.35 9.72 0.00
C GLN A 838 -1.48 8.71 -0.19
N TYR A 839 -2.55 8.91 0.55
CA TYR A 839 -3.85 8.37 0.19
C TYR A 839 -4.45 9.31 -0.84
N PHE A 840 -4.74 8.78 -2.03
CA PHE A 840 -5.28 9.59 -3.10
C PHE A 840 -6.51 8.94 -3.75
N TRP A 841 -7.67 9.56 -3.50
CA TRP A 841 -8.96 9.11 -4.04
C TRP A 841 -9.95 10.27 -4.25
N GLU A 842 -9.49 11.51 -4.17
CA GLU A 842 -10.33 12.70 -4.38
C GLU A 842 -10.20 13.18 -5.84
N LEU A 843 -11.27 13.61 -6.48
CA LEU A 843 -11.20 14.26 -7.79
C LEU A 843 -10.52 15.63 -7.71
N HIS A 844 -10.11 16.19 -8.85
CA HIS A 844 -9.58 17.56 -8.88
C HIS A 844 -10.71 18.58 -8.82
N SER A 845 -10.56 19.57 -7.94
CA SER A 845 -11.47 20.71 -7.78
C SER A 845 -10.70 21.90 -7.19
N GLU A 846 -11.36 23.04 -7.01
CA GLU A 846 -10.77 24.27 -6.45
C GLU A 846 -10.33 24.14 -4.98
N VAL A 847 -10.79 23.11 -4.27
CA VAL A 847 -10.49 22.86 -2.84
C VAL A 847 -9.89 21.47 -2.59
N ALA A 848 -9.64 20.69 -3.65
CA ALA A 848 -8.99 19.39 -3.57
C ALA A 848 -7.52 19.56 -3.14
N ARG A 849 -6.98 18.57 -2.43
CA ARG A 849 -5.56 18.64 -2.04
C ARG A 849 -4.65 18.59 -3.28
N PRO A 850 -3.50 19.29 -3.26
CA PRO A 850 -2.47 19.11 -4.28
C PRO A 850 -1.98 17.65 -4.26
N LYS A 851 -1.80 17.07 -5.45
CA LYS A 851 -1.41 15.66 -5.61
C LYS A 851 -0.03 15.54 -6.23
N SER A 852 0.66 14.46 -5.86
CA SER A 852 1.84 14.01 -6.56
C SER A 852 1.48 13.61 -7.99
N LEU A 853 2.06 14.27 -9.00
CA LEU A 853 1.84 13.94 -10.43
C LEU A 853 2.31 12.50 -10.79
N ALA A 854 3.13 11.84 -9.95
CA ALA A 854 3.78 10.54 -10.25
C ALA A 854 2.81 9.38 -10.16
N GLU A 855 1.74 9.57 -9.41
CA GLU A 855 0.71 8.56 -9.18
C GLU A 855 -0.02 8.19 -10.50
N PHE A 856 0.07 9.03 -11.54
CA PHE A 856 -0.68 8.91 -12.80
C PHE A 856 0.15 9.10 -14.07
N ALA A 857 1.45 9.39 -13.94
CA ALA A 857 2.34 9.58 -15.07
C ALA A 857 2.81 8.23 -15.63
N ALA A 858 1.92 7.55 -16.35
CA ALA A 858 2.24 6.42 -17.22
C ALA A 858 1.49 6.53 -18.56
#